data_AF-A0A517PV98-F1
#
_entry.id   AF-A0A517PV98-F1
#
_cell.length_a   1.000
_cell.length_b   1.000
_cell.length_c   1.000
_cell.angle_alpha   90.00
_cell.angle_beta   90.00
_cell.angle_gamma   90.00
#
_symmetry.space_group_name_H-M   'P 1'
#
loop_
_entity.id
_entity.type
_entity.pdbx_description
1 polymer ?
#
loop_
_entity_poly.entity_id
_entity_poly.type
_entity_poly.pdbx_seq_one_letter_code
_entity_poly.pdbx_strand_id
1 'polypeptide(L)'
;MTEEGLDPSDPPADSMQGIWSGLDWNSELKEIIFCVELPFWLLMPPCQLSVEYKGFSTTVFIENEGIEIQRGNQLSRGHRNTIFIGGKIAARDASFSLHNIWDGTLLRTTRSLLYINTYALSDAIDAFFDSDGPRRFVGHRYFASLAQGHLPLVNEVINAYRRASIDPFANEVTVWDVPRWVVCHHPRFESVSLFPHLINDNYPSVGDEKEEYDYFATDEEAVRDHLSKSINPGEIEMLDGWSLFHRGRYGDSIRSFVTAIEVLLESEITRILSTLGNSQEDIDRRLEITRNTFDERLKDYCALTKRRVPGPKLHFIPYLNGVRLDREFDYTRKLRHKIVHHGHRLDHNFVKPMQRAAETTSWLFDWLLNNGDFENRRIKNHTFFFGLHTSSTLLPCDVENDMLVVTPPPWHDSSQSEAIQISIDHVVHTDEMLLCTISSNKNGGKDVEHFTKMAYFELGLGEIDDCPFDKSPPPIPERFFIDHQGRKILFFVLDCSELLERNHIEQVIKYLTENYPDSKNYDHAILVSNDQTDVGWYRRRIEINEAEINKLANPHHLSIIRTPDLAKLVLAVLNQNWNAESIVSEMLQPGLQGSSPPQSTLLGSIYHFWDERSIIGIQLEGTHSLKKGDLLALKLRDQYFQHELVDFKIDEEGKLTFQIDLKRNQIPIDSKVFLLDRTKSFREQHIDEEVKDNPDQEL
;
A
#
# COMPACT_ATOMS: atom_id res chain seq x y z
N MET A 1 -11.10 40.76 3.12
CA MET A 1 -10.53 40.65 4.48
C MET A 1 -9.78 39.34 4.50
N THR A 2 -8.60 39.39 5.10
CA THR A 2 -7.42 38.56 4.87
C THR A 2 -7.66 37.06 4.99
N GLU A 3 -7.11 36.34 4.00
CA GLU A 3 -6.91 34.90 3.96
C GLU A 3 -5.95 34.50 5.10
N GLU A 4 -6.42 33.69 6.04
CA GLU A 4 -5.58 32.87 6.90
C GLU A 4 -5.88 31.42 6.54
N GLY A 5 -4.87 30.77 5.95
CA GLY A 5 -4.88 29.36 5.63
C GLY A 5 -4.86 28.53 6.91
N LEU A 6 -5.75 27.54 6.98
CA LEU A 6 -5.67 26.46 7.94
C LEU A 6 -4.48 25.57 7.57
N ASP A 7 -3.47 25.61 8.44
CA ASP A 7 -2.30 24.73 8.44
C ASP A 7 -2.76 23.29 8.73
N PRO A 8 -2.51 22.30 7.85
CA PRO A 8 -2.85 20.91 8.11
C PRO A 8 -1.74 20.29 8.96
N SER A 9 -1.68 20.66 10.24
CA SER A 9 -0.74 20.07 11.19
C SER A 9 -1.07 18.59 11.43
N ASP A 10 -0.03 17.75 11.30
CA ASP A 10 -0.02 16.30 11.36
C ASP A 10 -0.82 15.66 12.51
N PRO A 11 -1.51 14.52 12.29
CA PRO A 11 -1.89 13.66 13.40
C PRO A 11 -0.62 13.06 14.03
N PRO A 12 -0.46 13.09 15.36
CA PRO A 12 0.74 12.55 16.00
C PRO A 12 0.86 11.04 15.74
N ALA A 13 1.97 10.64 15.12
CA ALA A 13 2.32 9.25 14.78
C ALA A 13 2.34 8.30 16.01
N ASP A 14 2.48 8.84 17.21
CA ASP A 14 2.43 8.09 18.48
C ASP A 14 1.02 7.66 18.91
N SER A 15 -0.04 8.15 18.27
CA SER A 15 -1.42 7.87 18.69
C SER A 15 -1.92 6.48 18.29
N MET A 16 -1.32 5.80 17.29
CA MET A 16 -1.82 4.49 16.87
C MET A 16 -1.36 3.35 17.78
N GLN A 17 -0.19 3.41 18.42
CA GLN A 17 0.26 2.34 19.32
C GLN A 17 -0.62 2.22 20.58
N GLY A 18 -1.16 3.34 21.09
CA GLY A 18 -2.03 3.36 22.27
C GLY A 18 -3.49 2.90 22.05
N ILE A 19 -3.97 2.86 20.80
CA ILE A 19 -5.37 2.50 20.51
C ILE A 19 -5.59 0.97 20.57
N TRP A 20 -4.53 0.17 20.44
CA TRP A 20 -4.63 -1.29 20.30
C TRP A 20 -4.08 -2.08 21.49
N SER A 21 -3.42 -1.42 22.44
CA SER A 21 -2.78 -2.02 23.62
C SER A 21 -3.73 -2.17 24.83
N GLY A 22 -5.03 -2.28 24.59
CA GLY A 22 -6.06 -2.13 25.63
C GLY A 22 -6.76 -3.40 26.11
N LEU A 23 -6.56 -4.55 25.43
CA LEU A 23 -7.19 -5.82 25.76
C LEU A 23 -6.18 -6.87 26.23
N ASP A 24 -6.57 -7.66 27.23
CA ASP A 24 -5.89 -8.91 27.57
C ASP A 24 -6.32 -10.02 26.60
N TRP A 25 -5.51 -10.23 25.57
CA TRP A 25 -5.71 -11.25 24.54
C TRP A 25 -5.59 -12.68 25.06
N ASN A 26 -5.06 -12.89 26.27
CA ASN A 26 -4.97 -14.21 26.91
C ASN A 26 -6.15 -14.47 27.88
N SER A 27 -7.08 -13.53 27.99
CA SER A 27 -8.24 -13.67 28.87
C SER A 27 -9.16 -14.82 28.43
N GLU A 28 -9.90 -15.40 29.38
CA GLU A 28 -10.78 -16.54 29.09
C GLU A 28 -11.86 -16.16 28.07
N LEU A 29 -12.20 -17.11 27.19
CA LEU A 29 -13.34 -16.99 26.28
C LEU A 29 -14.64 -17.31 27.02
N LYS A 30 -15.60 -16.38 26.97
CA LYS A 30 -16.95 -16.54 27.52
C LYS A 30 -17.98 -16.62 26.42
N GLU A 31 -19.02 -17.42 26.66
CA GLU A 31 -20.14 -17.53 25.74
C GLU A 31 -20.95 -16.21 25.73
N ILE A 32 -21.27 -15.77 24.52
CA ILE A 32 -22.14 -14.63 24.25
C ILE A 32 -23.12 -14.99 23.14
N ILE A 33 -24.16 -14.18 22.98
CA ILE A 33 -25.10 -14.32 21.87
C ILE A 33 -25.09 -13.03 21.06
N PHE A 34 -24.83 -13.12 19.76
CA PHE A 34 -25.14 -12.02 18.85
C PHE A 34 -26.60 -12.07 18.44
N CYS A 35 -27.27 -10.93 18.48
CA CYS A 35 -28.58 -10.74 17.89
C CYS A 35 -28.47 -9.75 16.73
N VAL A 36 -29.01 -10.13 15.57
CA VAL A 36 -29.05 -9.28 14.37
C VAL A 36 -30.43 -9.35 13.72
N GLU A 37 -30.99 -8.19 13.36
CA GLU A 37 -32.23 -8.10 12.59
C GLU A 37 -31.92 -8.11 11.10
N LEU A 38 -32.59 -8.98 10.34
CA LEU A 38 -32.47 -9.04 8.88
C LEU A 38 -33.33 -7.96 8.20
N PRO A 39 -32.96 -7.50 6.99
CA PRO A 39 -33.74 -6.50 6.26
C PRO A 39 -35.02 -7.07 5.63
N PHE A 40 -35.28 -8.37 5.76
CA PHE A 40 -36.46 -9.06 5.23
C PHE A 40 -36.97 -10.11 6.23
N TRP A 41 -38.13 -10.68 5.92
CA TRP A 41 -38.71 -11.79 6.67
C TRP A 41 -38.24 -13.12 6.08
N LEU A 42 -37.75 -14.01 6.93
CA LEU A 42 -37.66 -15.44 6.63
C LEU A 42 -39.04 -16.05 6.91
N LEU A 43 -39.76 -16.42 5.86
CA LEU A 43 -41.14 -16.93 5.91
C LEU A 43 -41.19 -18.39 6.39
N MET A 44 -40.61 -18.65 7.56
CA MET A 44 -40.51 -19.96 8.19
C MET A 44 -40.85 -19.89 9.68
N PRO A 45 -41.22 -20.99 10.33
CA PRO A 45 -41.42 -21.00 11.79
C PRO A 45 -40.10 -20.70 12.52
N PRO A 46 -40.15 -20.16 13.75
CA PRO A 46 -38.97 -20.07 14.61
C PRO A 46 -38.31 -21.44 14.77
N CYS A 47 -37.00 -21.50 14.63
CA CYS A 47 -36.26 -22.76 14.69
C CYS A 47 -34.81 -22.55 15.11
N GLN A 48 -34.15 -23.65 15.47
CA GLN A 48 -32.73 -23.70 15.77
C GLN A 48 -32.03 -24.51 14.67
N LEU A 49 -30.98 -23.94 14.09
CA LEU A 49 -30.19 -24.54 13.02
C LEU A 49 -28.73 -24.68 13.46
N SER A 50 -28.12 -25.82 13.12
CA SER A 50 -26.66 -25.98 13.20
C SER A 50 -26.06 -25.51 11.89
N VAL A 51 -25.08 -24.61 11.95
CA VAL A 51 -24.46 -23.98 10.79
C VAL A 51 -22.96 -24.13 10.90
N GLU A 52 -22.32 -24.55 9.80
CA GLU A 52 -20.88 -24.71 9.71
C GLU A 52 -20.31 -23.75 8.66
N TYR A 53 -19.23 -23.04 9.00
CA TYR A 53 -18.49 -22.18 8.10
C TYR A 53 -16.98 -22.34 8.32
N LYS A 54 -16.26 -22.83 7.32
CA LYS A 54 -14.79 -23.06 7.37
C LYS A 54 -14.33 -23.86 8.61
N GLY A 55 -15.10 -24.86 9.04
CA GLY A 55 -14.83 -25.67 10.23
C GLY A 55 -15.37 -25.09 11.54
N PHE A 56 -15.74 -23.80 11.59
CA PHE A 56 -16.47 -23.24 12.72
C PHE A 56 -17.94 -23.71 12.68
N SER A 57 -18.38 -24.42 13.71
CA SER A 57 -19.77 -24.86 13.85
C SER A 57 -20.45 -24.12 15.01
N THR A 58 -21.62 -23.55 14.75
CA THR A 58 -22.43 -22.93 15.81
C THR A 58 -23.93 -23.14 15.60
N THR A 59 -24.68 -22.80 16.63
CA THR A 59 -26.13 -22.75 16.62
C THR A 59 -26.61 -21.35 16.25
N VAL A 60 -27.53 -21.28 15.28
CA VAL A 60 -28.32 -20.10 14.96
C VAL A 60 -29.78 -20.34 15.30
N PHE A 61 -30.36 -19.50 16.14
CA PHE A 61 -31.79 -19.48 16.40
C PHE A 61 -32.46 -18.37 15.58
N ILE A 62 -33.48 -18.75 14.81
CA ILE A 62 -34.28 -17.84 13.99
C ILE A 62 -35.56 -17.53 14.77
N GLU A 63 -35.83 -16.25 14.99
CA GLU A 63 -37.08 -15.80 15.56
C GLU A 63 -37.76 -14.77 14.66
N ASN A 64 -39.07 -14.91 14.50
CA ASN A 64 -39.90 -13.97 13.76
C ASN A 64 -40.75 -13.16 14.73
N GLU A 65 -41.05 -11.92 14.33
CA GLU A 65 -41.88 -10.98 15.07
C GLU A 65 -41.28 -10.56 16.42
N GLY A 66 -39.97 -10.32 16.46
CA GLY A 66 -39.30 -9.75 17.62
C GLY A 66 -39.82 -8.36 17.97
N ILE A 67 -39.42 -7.88 19.15
CA ILE A 67 -39.77 -6.59 19.70
C ILE A 67 -38.48 -5.83 20.01
N GLU A 68 -38.43 -4.60 19.53
CA GLU A 68 -37.45 -3.60 19.91
C GLU A 68 -38.09 -2.58 20.85
N ILE A 69 -37.40 -2.25 21.95
CA ILE A 69 -37.79 -1.21 22.91
C ILE A 69 -36.81 -0.05 22.80
N GLN A 70 -37.30 1.15 22.49
CA GLN A 70 -36.51 2.38 22.39
C GLN A 70 -36.86 3.39 23.49
N ARG A 71 -35.86 4.14 23.98
CA ARG A 71 -36.05 5.33 24.84
C ARG A 71 -36.54 6.51 24.01
N GLY A 72 -37.40 7.33 24.62
CA GLY A 72 -37.96 8.54 24.04
C GLY A 72 -39.35 8.38 23.43
N ASN A 73 -39.97 9.52 23.15
CA ASN A 73 -41.35 9.62 22.62
C ASN A 73 -41.40 9.62 21.09
N GLN A 74 -40.26 9.44 20.41
CA GLN A 74 -40.17 9.38 18.96
C GLN A 74 -39.32 8.18 18.55
N LEU A 75 -39.79 7.43 17.55
CA LEU A 75 -39.01 6.34 16.95
C LEU A 75 -37.83 6.96 16.22
N SER A 76 -36.62 6.69 16.71
CA SER A 76 -35.38 7.04 16.04
C SER A 76 -35.14 6.02 14.92
N ARG A 77 -34.84 6.50 13.70
CA ARG A 77 -34.43 5.63 12.59
C ARG A 77 -33.04 5.07 12.81
N GLY A 78 -32.21 5.81 13.54
CA GLY A 78 -30.87 5.41 13.92
C GLY A 78 -30.81 4.36 15.03
N HIS A 79 -31.90 4.02 15.70
CA HIS A 79 -31.92 3.02 16.78
C HIS A 79 -30.93 3.27 17.94
N ARG A 80 -30.35 4.48 18.05
CA ARG A 80 -29.41 4.87 19.12
C ARG A 80 -30.03 4.75 20.51
N ASN A 81 -31.35 4.86 20.58
CA ASN A 81 -32.10 4.83 21.83
C ASN A 81 -32.58 3.42 22.22
N THR A 82 -32.20 2.39 21.47
CA THR A 82 -32.68 1.03 21.74
C THR A 82 -32.07 0.45 23.01
N ILE A 83 -32.95 0.01 23.92
CA ILE A 83 -32.59 -0.59 25.21
C ILE A 83 -32.63 -2.12 25.13
N PHE A 84 -33.51 -2.64 24.27
CA PHE A 84 -33.74 -4.07 24.17
C PHE A 84 -34.16 -4.43 22.75
N ILE A 85 -33.67 -5.58 22.28
CA ILE A 85 -34.19 -6.25 21.09
C ILE A 85 -34.31 -7.74 21.41
N GLY A 86 -35.47 -8.31 21.12
CA GLY A 86 -35.60 -9.75 21.12
C GLY A 86 -37.01 -10.28 20.98
N GLY A 87 -37.17 -11.60 21.10
CA GLY A 87 -38.45 -12.29 21.00
C GLY A 87 -39.57 -11.73 21.88
N LYS A 88 -40.83 -11.94 21.49
CA LYS A 88 -42.00 -11.41 22.23
C LYS A 88 -42.03 -11.83 23.69
N ILE A 89 -41.61 -13.07 23.98
CA ILE A 89 -41.57 -13.62 25.34
C ILE A 89 -40.47 -12.93 26.14
N ALA A 90 -39.25 -12.88 25.60
CA ALA A 90 -38.11 -12.21 26.22
C ALA A 90 -38.36 -10.70 26.43
N ALA A 91 -39.03 -10.05 25.48
CA ALA A 91 -39.45 -8.66 25.58
C ALA A 91 -40.47 -8.45 26.71
N ARG A 92 -41.42 -9.36 26.88
CA ARG A 92 -42.38 -9.31 28.00
C ARG A 92 -41.63 -9.41 29.33
N ASP A 93 -40.71 -10.36 29.46
CA ASP A 93 -39.92 -10.55 30.69
C ASP A 93 -38.98 -9.36 30.95
N ALA A 94 -38.31 -8.85 29.92
CA ALA A 94 -37.49 -7.65 29.98
C ALA A 94 -38.32 -6.41 30.35
N SER A 95 -39.54 -6.30 29.83
CA SER A 95 -40.43 -5.16 30.08
C SER A 95 -40.91 -5.08 31.54
N PHE A 96 -40.97 -6.22 32.24
CA PHE A 96 -41.21 -6.25 33.69
C PHE A 96 -40.00 -5.74 34.49
N SER A 97 -38.77 -6.07 34.06
CA SER A 97 -37.53 -5.55 34.67
C SER A 97 -37.26 -4.09 34.33
N LEU A 98 -37.79 -3.61 33.19
CA LEU A 98 -37.64 -2.24 32.68
C LEU A 98 -38.80 -1.31 33.10
N HIS A 99 -39.69 -1.74 34.01
CA HIS A 99 -40.88 -0.97 34.44
C HIS A 99 -40.57 0.47 34.92
N ASN A 100 -39.37 0.70 35.47
CA ASN A 100 -38.93 2.02 35.93
C ASN A 100 -38.48 2.97 34.81
N ILE A 101 -38.39 2.49 33.56
CA ILE A 101 -37.91 3.23 32.38
C ILE A 101 -39.06 3.47 31.38
N TRP A 102 -40.28 3.01 31.67
CA TRP A 102 -41.39 3.00 30.71
C TRP A 102 -41.93 4.39 30.33
N ASP A 103 -41.75 5.41 31.17
CA ASP A 103 -42.17 6.78 30.85
C ASP A 103 -41.41 7.28 29.62
N GLY A 104 -42.12 7.26 28.48
CA GLY A 104 -41.58 7.64 27.18
C GLY A 104 -40.71 6.57 26.53
N THR A 105 -41.18 5.32 26.48
CA THR A 105 -40.59 4.27 25.64
C THR A 105 -41.51 3.90 24.48
N LEU A 106 -40.92 3.48 23.36
CA LEU A 106 -41.64 3.05 22.17
C LEU A 106 -41.29 1.62 21.78
N LEU A 107 -42.31 0.90 21.32
CA LEU A 107 -42.23 -0.49 20.88
C LEU A 107 -42.30 -0.56 19.36
N ARG A 108 -41.34 -1.27 18.75
CA ARG A 108 -41.35 -1.60 17.32
C ARG A 108 -41.29 -3.11 17.14
N THR A 109 -42.11 -3.64 16.24
CA THR A 109 -41.95 -5.02 15.77
C THR A 109 -40.76 -5.11 14.82
N THR A 110 -39.86 -6.06 15.05
CA THR A 110 -38.72 -6.33 14.18
C THR A 110 -39.10 -7.29 13.08
N ARG A 111 -38.28 -7.34 12.04
CA ARG A 111 -38.25 -8.44 11.07
C ARG A 111 -37.64 -9.70 11.71
N SER A 112 -37.18 -10.64 10.90
CA SER A 112 -36.51 -11.85 11.39
C SER A 112 -35.24 -11.50 12.17
N LEU A 113 -35.16 -12.00 13.40
CA LEU A 113 -33.97 -11.94 14.24
C LEU A 113 -33.20 -13.24 14.12
N LEU A 114 -31.88 -13.13 14.00
CA LEU A 114 -30.96 -14.24 14.15
C LEU A 114 -30.21 -14.09 15.47
N TYR A 115 -30.22 -15.14 16.27
CA TYR A 115 -29.41 -15.28 17.47
C TYR A 115 -28.30 -16.28 17.21
N ILE A 116 -27.06 -15.85 17.39
CA ILE A 116 -25.87 -16.64 17.05
C ILE A 116 -25.09 -16.84 18.33
N ASN A 117 -24.96 -18.08 18.78
CA ASN A 117 -24.10 -18.40 19.92
C ASN A 117 -22.63 -18.29 19.47
N THR A 118 -21.81 -17.64 20.27
CA THR A 118 -20.38 -17.50 19.97
C THR A 118 -19.59 -17.22 21.25
N TYR A 119 -18.29 -17.01 21.10
CA TYR A 119 -17.38 -16.77 22.20
C TYR A 119 -16.67 -15.43 22.02
N ALA A 120 -16.40 -14.76 23.14
CA ALA A 120 -15.64 -13.51 23.17
C ALA A 120 -14.70 -13.49 24.37
N LEU A 121 -13.59 -12.76 24.24
CA LEU A 121 -12.66 -12.54 25.35
C LEU A 121 -13.37 -11.88 26.52
N SER A 122 -13.16 -12.39 27.72
CA SER A 122 -13.75 -11.85 28.94
C SER A 122 -13.33 -10.40 29.19
N ASP A 123 -12.07 -10.05 28.92
CA ASP A 123 -11.61 -8.66 29.05
C ASP A 123 -12.27 -7.73 28.01
N ALA A 124 -12.59 -8.24 26.80
CA ALA A 124 -13.34 -7.48 25.81
C ALA A 124 -14.80 -7.25 26.22
N ILE A 125 -15.43 -8.23 26.86
CA ILE A 125 -16.77 -8.09 27.47
C ILE A 125 -16.74 -7.00 28.54
N ASP A 126 -15.77 -7.04 29.45
CA ASP A 126 -15.64 -6.06 30.54
C ASP A 126 -15.30 -4.67 29.99
N ALA A 127 -14.46 -4.58 28.96
CA ALA A 127 -14.18 -3.34 28.25
C ALA A 127 -15.44 -2.76 27.59
N PHE A 128 -16.30 -3.60 27.01
CA PHE A 128 -17.48 -3.14 26.29
C PHE A 128 -18.63 -2.72 27.22
N PHE A 129 -18.93 -3.50 28.25
CA PHE A 129 -20.09 -3.27 29.12
C PHE A 129 -19.79 -2.42 30.36
N ASP A 130 -18.57 -2.51 30.91
CA ASP A 130 -18.26 -2.01 32.26
C ASP A 130 -17.23 -0.87 32.26
N SER A 131 -16.74 -0.45 31.09
CA SER A 131 -15.76 0.63 30.94
C SER A 131 -16.33 1.83 30.18
N ASP A 132 -15.74 3.00 30.39
CA ASP A 132 -16.03 4.22 29.64
C ASP A 132 -14.78 4.74 28.89
N GLY A 133 -14.98 5.72 28.02
CA GLY A 133 -13.89 6.39 27.30
C GLY A 133 -13.14 5.46 26.33
N PRO A 134 -11.80 5.62 26.19
CA PRO A 134 -11.00 4.89 25.20
C PRO A 134 -11.10 3.37 25.34
N ARG A 135 -11.20 2.84 26.57
CA ARG A 135 -11.30 1.39 26.81
C ARG A 135 -12.59 0.80 26.24
N ARG A 136 -13.71 1.51 26.37
CA ARG A 136 -15.00 1.10 25.77
C ARG A 136 -14.92 1.04 24.26
N PHE A 137 -14.22 1.98 23.66
CA PHE A 137 -14.03 2.02 22.21
C PHE A 137 -13.25 0.81 21.69
N VAL A 138 -12.23 0.34 22.43
CA VAL A 138 -11.50 -0.89 22.11
C VAL A 138 -12.44 -2.11 22.17
N GLY A 139 -13.26 -2.22 23.22
CA GLY A 139 -14.29 -3.26 23.32
C GLY A 139 -15.28 -3.23 22.15
N HIS A 140 -15.78 -2.04 21.79
CA HIS A 140 -16.69 -1.89 20.65
C HIS A 140 -16.04 -2.32 19.34
N ARG A 141 -14.77 -1.99 19.10
CA ARG A 141 -14.02 -2.46 17.91
C ARG A 141 -13.86 -3.98 17.88
N TYR A 142 -13.56 -4.61 19.01
CA TYR A 142 -13.49 -6.07 19.11
C TYR A 142 -14.81 -6.71 18.67
N PHE A 143 -15.94 -6.28 19.25
CA PHE A 143 -17.23 -6.85 18.89
C PHE A 143 -17.69 -6.49 17.48
N ALA A 144 -17.32 -5.32 16.95
CA ALA A 144 -17.58 -4.97 15.56
C ALA A 144 -16.83 -5.91 14.59
N SER A 145 -15.58 -6.25 14.93
CA SER A 145 -14.76 -7.18 14.15
C SER A 145 -15.39 -8.57 14.17
N LEU A 146 -15.73 -9.04 15.37
CA LEU A 146 -16.37 -10.34 15.55
C LEU A 146 -17.73 -10.41 14.84
N ALA A 147 -18.57 -9.37 14.92
CA ALA A 147 -19.85 -9.30 14.21
C ALA A 147 -19.66 -9.36 12.69
N GLN A 148 -18.68 -8.63 12.13
CA GLN A 148 -18.35 -8.72 10.70
C GLN A 148 -17.88 -10.14 10.33
N GLY A 149 -17.07 -10.77 11.18
CA GLY A 149 -16.62 -12.15 11.01
C GLY A 149 -17.76 -13.17 10.95
N HIS A 150 -18.91 -12.88 11.58
CA HIS A 150 -20.10 -13.74 11.56
C HIS A 150 -21.03 -13.51 10.34
N LEU A 151 -20.81 -12.48 9.52
CA LEU A 151 -21.64 -12.24 8.31
C LEU A 151 -21.68 -13.43 7.33
N PRO A 152 -20.57 -14.12 7.02
CA PRO A 152 -20.62 -15.30 6.17
C PRO A 152 -21.56 -16.39 6.72
N LEU A 153 -21.62 -16.56 8.04
CA LEU A 153 -22.48 -17.55 8.69
C LEU A 153 -23.96 -17.16 8.58
N VAL A 154 -24.28 -15.88 8.76
CA VAL A 154 -25.63 -15.33 8.48
C VAL A 154 -26.03 -15.61 7.03
N ASN A 155 -25.11 -15.41 6.09
CA ASN A 155 -25.35 -15.67 4.67
C ASN A 155 -25.52 -17.16 4.33
N GLU A 156 -24.88 -18.08 5.07
CA GLU A 156 -25.14 -19.52 4.93
C GLU A 156 -26.58 -19.87 5.33
N VAL A 157 -27.08 -19.31 6.44
CA VAL A 157 -28.48 -19.49 6.85
C VAL A 157 -29.43 -18.95 5.80
N ILE A 158 -29.20 -17.73 5.33
CA ILE A 158 -30.01 -17.09 4.28
C ILE A 158 -29.98 -17.93 3.00
N ASN A 159 -28.81 -18.41 2.58
CA ASN A 159 -28.69 -19.21 1.36
C ASN A 159 -29.31 -20.61 1.50
N ALA A 160 -29.25 -21.23 2.67
CA ALA A 160 -29.99 -22.45 2.96
C ALA A 160 -31.51 -22.21 2.84
N TYR A 161 -32.02 -21.14 3.45
CA TYR A 161 -33.42 -20.74 3.33
C TYR A 161 -33.80 -20.48 1.86
N ARG A 162 -33.04 -19.65 1.13
CA ARG A 162 -33.31 -19.32 -0.28
C ARG A 162 -33.34 -20.55 -1.17
N ARG A 163 -32.44 -21.51 -0.95
CA ARG A 163 -32.45 -22.79 -1.70
C ARG A 163 -33.69 -23.62 -1.39
N ALA A 164 -34.17 -23.59 -0.15
CA ALA A 164 -35.35 -24.34 0.27
C ALA A 164 -36.67 -23.69 -0.18
N SER A 165 -36.74 -22.36 -0.18
CA SER A 165 -37.97 -21.60 -0.42
C SER A 165 -38.08 -21.01 -1.83
N ILE A 166 -36.96 -20.79 -2.51
CA ILE A 166 -36.87 -20.00 -3.76
C ILE A 166 -37.44 -18.59 -3.55
N ASP A 167 -37.30 -18.04 -2.34
CA ASP A 167 -37.76 -16.70 -1.99
C ASP A 167 -36.92 -15.63 -2.71
N PRO A 168 -37.52 -14.81 -3.60
CA PRO A 168 -36.81 -13.79 -4.36
C PRO A 168 -36.49 -12.54 -3.53
N PHE A 169 -37.09 -12.37 -2.35
CA PHE A 169 -36.88 -11.20 -1.49
C PHE A 169 -35.75 -11.40 -0.49
N ALA A 170 -35.44 -12.65 -0.12
CA ALA A 170 -34.27 -12.96 0.69
C ALA A 170 -33.01 -12.92 -0.17
N ASN A 171 -32.02 -12.15 0.26
CA ASN A 171 -30.73 -12.00 -0.39
C ASN A 171 -29.59 -12.01 0.62
N GLU A 172 -28.37 -12.32 0.16
CA GLU A 172 -27.17 -12.18 0.98
C GLU A 172 -27.05 -10.75 1.49
N VAL A 173 -26.70 -10.61 2.77
CA VAL A 173 -26.55 -9.35 3.49
C VAL A 173 -25.09 -9.01 3.70
N THR A 174 -24.81 -7.73 3.79
CA THR A 174 -23.50 -7.15 4.07
C THR A 174 -23.56 -6.27 5.32
N VAL A 175 -22.43 -5.70 5.72
CA VAL A 175 -22.37 -4.67 6.77
C VAL A 175 -23.30 -3.48 6.48
N TRP A 176 -23.63 -3.21 5.22
CA TRP A 176 -24.58 -2.16 4.84
C TRP A 176 -26.03 -2.55 5.13
N ASP A 177 -26.38 -3.81 4.94
CA ASP A 177 -27.76 -4.29 5.09
C ASP A 177 -28.12 -4.59 6.56
N VAL A 178 -27.13 -4.99 7.34
CA VAL A 178 -27.23 -5.27 8.77
C VAL A 178 -26.16 -4.48 9.56
N PRO A 179 -26.23 -3.14 9.54
CA PRO A 179 -25.19 -2.28 10.11
C PRO A 179 -25.15 -2.31 11.64
N ARG A 180 -26.20 -2.83 12.28
CA ARG A 180 -26.35 -2.88 13.73
C ARG A 180 -26.46 -4.31 14.21
N TRP A 181 -25.65 -4.62 15.21
CA TRP A 181 -25.65 -5.90 15.92
C TRP A 181 -25.88 -5.63 17.41
N VAL A 182 -26.38 -6.62 18.13
CA VAL A 182 -26.52 -6.55 19.59
C VAL A 182 -25.77 -7.70 20.22
N VAL A 183 -24.90 -7.38 21.17
CA VAL A 183 -24.20 -8.36 22.00
C VAL A 183 -25.05 -8.60 23.23
N CYS A 184 -25.40 -9.86 23.45
CA CYS A 184 -26.16 -10.32 24.61
C CYS A 184 -25.21 -11.13 25.50
N HIS A 185 -24.96 -10.63 26.71
CA HIS A 185 -24.27 -11.35 27.77
C HIS A 185 -25.13 -11.25 29.04
N HIS A 186 -26.09 -12.18 29.16
CA HIS A 186 -27.23 -12.07 30.07
C HIS A 186 -26.85 -11.62 31.49
N PRO A 187 -27.55 -10.63 32.07
CA PRO A 187 -28.72 -9.91 31.55
C PRO A 187 -28.38 -8.64 30.73
N ARG A 188 -27.14 -8.48 30.28
CA ARG A 188 -26.65 -7.26 29.61
C ARG A 188 -26.86 -7.33 28.09
N PHE A 189 -27.23 -6.20 27.50
CA PHE A 189 -27.46 -6.03 26.07
C PHE A 189 -26.85 -4.70 25.63
N GLU A 190 -26.00 -4.72 24.63
CA GLU A 190 -25.41 -3.51 24.09
C GLU A 190 -25.24 -3.60 22.57
N SER A 191 -25.47 -2.48 21.89
CA SER A 191 -25.41 -2.42 20.43
C SER A 191 -24.01 -2.15 19.93
N VAL A 192 -23.66 -2.83 18.85
CA VAL A 192 -22.44 -2.65 18.09
C VAL A 192 -22.79 -2.10 16.71
N SER A 193 -22.12 -1.02 16.33
CA SER A 193 -22.28 -0.36 15.03
C SER A 193 -21.17 -0.77 14.06
N LEU A 194 -21.54 -1.37 12.93
CA LEU A 194 -20.64 -1.66 11.81
C LEU A 194 -20.59 -0.53 10.77
N PHE A 195 -21.65 0.28 10.67
CA PHE A 195 -21.73 1.36 9.69
C PHE A 195 -22.44 2.59 10.29
N PRO A 196 -21.72 3.46 11.03
CA PRO A 196 -22.30 4.58 11.76
C PRO A 196 -23.17 5.50 10.90
N HIS A 197 -22.79 5.72 9.64
CA HIS A 197 -23.56 6.56 8.71
C HIS A 197 -25.01 6.09 8.48
N LEU A 198 -25.30 4.79 8.64
CA LEU A 198 -26.67 4.25 8.52
C LEU A 198 -27.44 4.23 9.83
N ILE A 199 -26.74 4.35 10.96
CA ILE A 199 -27.29 4.21 12.32
C ILE A 199 -27.42 5.59 12.98
N ASN A 200 -26.82 6.64 12.43
CA ASN A 200 -26.90 7.97 12.97
C ASN A 200 -28.04 8.75 12.27
N ASP A 201 -28.89 9.41 13.06
CA ASP A 201 -29.96 10.28 12.54
C ASP A 201 -29.45 11.68 12.13
N ASN A 202 -28.21 12.02 12.49
CA ASN A 202 -27.59 13.32 12.21
C ASN A 202 -26.64 13.23 11.01
N TYR A 203 -26.36 14.38 10.39
CA TYR A 203 -25.29 14.47 9.42
C TYR A 203 -23.95 14.01 10.02
N PRO A 204 -23.11 13.33 9.23
CA PRO A 204 -21.72 13.15 9.59
C PRO A 204 -21.04 14.49 9.84
N SER A 205 -20.23 14.56 10.88
CA SER A 205 -19.58 15.76 11.37
C SER A 205 -18.06 15.61 11.47
N VAL A 206 -17.36 16.74 11.45
CA VAL A 206 -15.90 16.84 11.62
C VAL A 206 -15.58 17.94 12.64
N GLY A 207 -14.47 17.78 13.36
CA GLY A 207 -14.02 18.70 14.41
C GLY A 207 -13.93 18.05 15.78
N ASP A 208 -13.40 18.78 16.76
CA ASP A 208 -13.31 18.32 18.15
C ASP A 208 -14.65 18.50 18.87
N GLU A 209 -14.83 17.85 20.04
CA GLU A 209 -16.08 17.92 20.84
C GLU A 209 -16.59 19.35 21.14
N LYS A 210 -15.72 20.36 21.03
CA LYS A 210 -16.07 21.78 21.27
C LYS A 210 -16.47 22.54 20.00
N GLU A 211 -16.09 22.07 18.81
CA GLU A 211 -16.31 22.74 17.53
C GLU A 211 -16.60 21.70 16.42
N GLU A 212 -17.73 21.02 16.56
CA GLU A 212 -18.20 20.01 15.62
C GLU A 212 -19.07 20.67 14.53
N TYR A 213 -18.73 20.45 13.25
CA TYR A 213 -19.47 20.99 12.11
C TYR A 213 -19.91 19.86 11.16
N ASP A 214 -21.08 20.02 10.54
CA ASP A 214 -21.56 19.10 9.50
C ASP A 214 -20.59 19.06 8.31
N TYR A 215 -20.24 17.85 7.87
CA TYR A 215 -19.37 17.65 6.73
C TYR A 215 -20.15 17.58 5.42
N PHE A 216 -19.83 18.48 4.49
CA PHE A 216 -20.36 18.48 3.12
C PHE A 216 -19.26 18.13 2.13
N ALA A 217 -19.39 16.96 1.48
CA ALA A 217 -18.41 16.46 0.51
C ALA A 217 -18.37 17.26 -0.81
N THR A 218 -19.42 18.05 -1.09
CA THR A 218 -19.59 18.87 -2.28
C THR A 218 -20.54 20.03 -1.99
N ASP A 219 -20.61 20.99 -2.91
CA ASP A 219 -21.50 22.15 -2.85
C ASP A 219 -22.45 22.19 -4.05
N GLU A 220 -23.39 23.13 -4.01
CA GLU A 220 -24.39 23.28 -5.07
C GLU A 220 -23.78 23.66 -6.42
N GLU A 221 -22.73 24.48 -6.44
CA GLU A 221 -22.09 24.96 -7.67
C GLU A 221 -21.42 23.80 -8.42
N ALA A 222 -20.66 22.97 -7.70
CA ALA A 222 -20.03 21.77 -8.25
C ALA A 222 -21.07 20.77 -8.80
N VAL A 223 -22.20 20.58 -8.10
CA VAL A 223 -23.28 19.72 -8.59
C VAL A 223 -23.90 20.29 -9.87
N ARG A 224 -24.16 21.61 -9.92
CA ARG A 224 -24.69 22.27 -11.12
C ARG A 224 -23.73 22.17 -12.32
N ASP A 225 -22.44 22.33 -12.08
CA ASP A 225 -21.41 22.16 -13.11
C ASP A 225 -21.42 20.72 -13.67
N HIS A 226 -21.45 19.71 -12.81
CA HIS A 226 -21.51 18.30 -13.24
C HIS A 226 -22.82 17.92 -13.93
N LEU A 227 -23.95 18.53 -13.57
CA LEU A 227 -25.22 18.36 -14.29
C LEU A 227 -25.16 18.92 -15.72
N SER A 228 -24.28 19.90 -15.98
CA SER A 228 -24.11 20.51 -17.30
C SER A 228 -23.09 19.79 -18.19
N LYS A 229 -22.23 18.94 -17.60
CA LYS A 229 -21.19 18.18 -18.29
C LYS A 229 -21.72 16.82 -18.76
N SER A 230 -21.22 16.34 -19.89
CA SER A 230 -21.44 14.95 -20.30
C SER A 230 -20.64 14.02 -19.39
N ILE A 231 -21.29 12.95 -18.95
CA ILE A 231 -20.66 11.89 -18.15
C ILE A 231 -19.61 11.17 -19.01
N ASN A 232 -18.41 10.94 -18.47
CA ASN A 232 -17.41 10.16 -19.18
C ASN A 232 -17.82 8.68 -19.22
N PRO A 233 -17.60 7.97 -20.33
CA PRO A 233 -17.88 6.53 -20.41
C PRO A 233 -17.17 5.76 -19.30
N GLY A 234 -17.91 4.90 -18.59
CA GLY A 234 -17.38 4.14 -17.45
C GLY A 234 -17.32 4.91 -16.12
N GLU A 235 -17.58 6.23 -16.08
CA GLU A 235 -17.49 7.03 -14.85
C GLU A 235 -18.52 6.60 -13.81
N ILE A 236 -19.76 6.32 -14.24
CA ILE A 236 -20.81 5.83 -13.33
C ILE A 236 -20.48 4.44 -12.82
N GLU A 237 -19.99 3.54 -13.68
CA GLU A 237 -19.56 2.21 -13.26
C GLU A 237 -18.38 2.27 -12.27
N MET A 238 -17.47 3.22 -12.43
CA MET A 238 -16.38 3.45 -11.47
C MET A 238 -16.92 3.92 -10.11
N LEU A 239 -17.86 4.88 -10.09
CA LEU A 239 -18.52 5.37 -8.87
C LEU A 239 -19.37 4.27 -8.19
N ASP A 240 -20.06 3.46 -8.98
CA ASP A 240 -20.81 2.29 -8.50
C ASP A 240 -19.85 1.24 -7.93
N GLY A 241 -18.69 1.03 -8.54
CA GLY A 241 -17.64 0.14 -8.04
C GLY A 241 -17.19 0.51 -6.63
N TRP A 242 -16.92 1.80 -6.37
CA TRP A 242 -16.61 2.32 -5.03
C TRP A 242 -17.78 2.20 -4.06
N SER A 243 -18.98 2.55 -4.51
CA SER A 243 -20.20 2.43 -3.70
C SER A 243 -20.43 0.99 -3.25
N LEU A 244 -20.27 0.02 -4.15
CA LEU A 244 -20.39 -1.40 -3.84
C LEU A 244 -19.26 -1.91 -2.95
N PHE A 245 -18.03 -1.40 -3.13
CA PHE A 245 -16.90 -1.71 -2.26
C PHE A 245 -17.19 -1.31 -0.81
N HIS A 246 -17.58 -0.06 -0.57
CA HIS A 246 -17.89 0.45 0.76
C HIS A 246 -19.11 -0.24 1.38
N ARG A 247 -20.02 -0.79 0.56
CA ARG A 247 -21.14 -1.61 1.02
C ARG A 247 -20.75 -3.06 1.36
N GLY A 248 -19.50 -3.47 1.14
CA GLY A 248 -19.07 -4.86 1.33
C GLY A 248 -19.52 -5.82 0.23
N ARG A 249 -20.05 -5.31 -0.90
CA ARG A 249 -20.42 -6.11 -2.09
C ARG A 249 -19.24 -6.26 -3.04
N TYR A 250 -18.14 -6.84 -2.55
CA TYR A 250 -16.87 -6.92 -3.26
C TYR A 250 -16.97 -7.61 -4.63
N GLY A 251 -17.79 -8.67 -4.73
CA GLY A 251 -17.95 -9.39 -5.99
C GLY A 251 -18.56 -8.54 -7.12
N ASP A 252 -19.49 -7.66 -6.78
CA ASP A 252 -20.12 -6.76 -7.75
C ASP A 252 -19.28 -5.51 -7.98
N SER A 253 -18.60 -5.03 -6.95
CA SER A 253 -17.61 -3.95 -7.05
C SER A 253 -16.53 -4.26 -8.08
N ILE A 254 -15.92 -5.46 -8.06
CA ILE A 254 -14.96 -5.90 -9.09
C ILE A 254 -15.55 -5.82 -10.49
N ARG A 255 -16.81 -6.28 -10.66
CA ARG A 255 -17.45 -6.28 -11.97
C ARG A 255 -17.57 -4.85 -12.48
N SER A 256 -18.06 -3.94 -11.65
CA SER A 256 -18.19 -2.53 -12.01
C SER A 256 -16.85 -1.88 -12.33
N PHE A 257 -15.80 -2.12 -11.53
CA PHE A 257 -14.45 -1.61 -11.80
C PHE A 257 -13.87 -2.10 -13.13
N VAL A 258 -13.99 -3.39 -13.42
CA VAL A 258 -13.53 -3.95 -14.70
C VAL A 258 -14.32 -3.39 -15.87
N THR A 259 -15.64 -3.30 -15.74
CA THR A 259 -16.50 -2.73 -16.78
C THR A 259 -16.19 -1.26 -17.05
N ALA A 260 -15.95 -0.46 -16.01
CA ALA A 260 -15.58 0.95 -16.14
C ALA A 260 -14.36 1.14 -17.06
N ILE A 261 -13.30 0.37 -16.85
CA ILE A 261 -12.08 0.41 -17.67
C ILE A 261 -12.32 -0.11 -19.08
N GLU A 262 -13.02 -1.26 -19.22
CA GLU A 262 -13.28 -1.86 -20.53
C GLU A 262 -14.11 -0.92 -21.43
N VAL A 263 -15.13 -0.26 -20.87
CA VAL A 263 -15.98 0.73 -21.57
C VAL A 263 -15.21 2.01 -21.89
N LEU A 264 -14.46 2.55 -20.93
CA LEU A 264 -13.68 3.78 -21.16
C LEU A 264 -12.64 3.57 -22.27
N LEU A 265 -11.90 2.46 -22.23
CA LEU A 265 -10.88 2.14 -23.22
C LEU A 265 -11.46 2.02 -24.63
N GLU A 266 -12.62 1.37 -24.77
CA GLU A 266 -13.33 1.27 -26.06
C GLU A 266 -13.78 2.64 -26.58
N SER A 267 -14.32 3.48 -25.70
CA SER A 267 -14.73 4.85 -26.07
C SER A 267 -13.53 5.70 -26.50
N GLU A 268 -12.42 5.65 -25.76
CA GLU A 268 -11.24 6.44 -26.08
C GLU A 268 -10.61 6.03 -27.42
N ILE A 269 -10.51 4.73 -27.71
CA ILE A 269 -10.08 4.25 -29.03
C ILE A 269 -11.02 4.77 -30.12
N THR A 270 -12.33 4.65 -29.92
CA THR A 270 -13.35 5.15 -30.86
C THR A 270 -13.16 6.64 -31.14
N ARG A 271 -13.00 7.45 -30.09
CA ARG A 271 -12.78 8.89 -30.16
C ARG A 271 -11.50 9.22 -30.94
N ILE A 272 -10.40 8.54 -30.65
CA ILE A 272 -9.11 8.77 -31.32
C ILE A 272 -9.21 8.40 -32.81
N LEU A 273 -9.74 7.21 -33.15
CA LEU A 273 -9.86 6.77 -34.54
C LEU A 273 -10.82 7.65 -35.35
N SER A 274 -11.91 8.11 -34.74
CA SER A 274 -12.83 9.07 -35.35
C SER A 274 -12.13 10.40 -35.64
N THR A 275 -11.31 10.88 -34.70
CA THR A 275 -10.52 12.11 -34.87
C THR A 275 -9.45 11.95 -35.98
N LEU A 276 -8.94 10.74 -36.19
CA LEU A 276 -8.02 10.40 -37.29
C LEU A 276 -8.73 10.24 -38.66
N GLY A 277 -10.06 10.34 -38.71
CA GLY A 277 -10.85 10.30 -39.95
C GLY A 277 -11.25 8.90 -40.41
N ASN A 278 -11.17 7.89 -39.54
CA ASN A 278 -11.63 6.54 -39.88
C ASN A 278 -13.17 6.48 -39.99
N SER A 279 -13.68 5.63 -40.87
CA SER A 279 -15.12 5.39 -40.97
C SER A 279 -15.63 4.59 -39.76
N GLN A 280 -16.92 4.73 -39.42
CA GLN A 280 -17.52 3.97 -38.31
C GLN A 280 -17.40 2.45 -38.54
N GLU A 281 -17.57 1.97 -39.78
CA GLU A 281 -17.44 0.55 -40.11
C GLU A 281 -16.02 0.01 -39.85
N ASP A 282 -14.99 0.81 -40.13
CA ASP A 282 -13.59 0.43 -39.87
C ASP A 282 -13.28 0.41 -38.37
N ILE A 283 -13.84 1.36 -37.62
CA ILE A 283 -13.71 1.41 -36.16
C ILE A 283 -14.35 0.17 -35.53
N ASP A 284 -15.59 -0.15 -35.90
CA ASP A 284 -16.33 -1.31 -35.39
C ASP A 284 -15.57 -2.61 -35.70
N ARG A 285 -15.05 -2.75 -36.93
CA ARG A 285 -14.24 -3.91 -37.32
C ARG A 285 -12.99 -4.05 -36.45
N ARG A 286 -12.29 -2.95 -36.16
CA ARG A 286 -11.07 -2.95 -35.34
C ARG A 286 -11.38 -3.29 -33.87
N LEU A 287 -12.47 -2.76 -33.33
CA LEU A 287 -12.91 -3.07 -31.98
C LEU A 287 -13.33 -4.53 -31.83
N GLU A 288 -14.01 -5.11 -32.84
CA GLU A 288 -14.42 -6.52 -32.82
C GLU A 288 -13.23 -7.47 -32.80
N ILE A 289 -12.13 -7.14 -33.50
CA ILE A 289 -10.89 -7.95 -33.48
C ILE A 289 -10.34 -8.09 -32.06
N THR A 290 -10.38 -7.02 -31.26
CA THR A 290 -9.81 -6.98 -29.90
C THR A 290 -10.84 -7.22 -28.80
N ARG A 291 -12.07 -7.60 -29.15
CA ARG A 291 -13.21 -7.67 -28.22
C ARG A 291 -12.98 -8.55 -26.99
N ASN A 292 -12.29 -9.68 -27.18
CA ASN A 292 -12.04 -10.65 -26.12
C ASN A 292 -10.64 -10.52 -25.51
N THR A 293 -9.83 -9.57 -25.99
CA THR A 293 -8.40 -9.44 -25.68
C THR A 293 -8.07 -8.03 -25.21
N PHE A 294 -8.35 -7.76 -23.93
CA PHE A 294 -8.03 -6.47 -23.31
C PHE A 294 -6.58 -6.04 -23.51
N ASP A 295 -5.61 -6.95 -23.36
CA ASP A 295 -4.19 -6.62 -23.52
C ASP A 295 -3.87 -6.13 -24.94
N GLU A 296 -4.50 -6.71 -25.96
CA GLU A 296 -4.34 -6.26 -27.34
C GLU A 296 -5.01 -4.91 -27.55
N ARG A 297 -6.18 -4.69 -26.95
CA ARG A 297 -6.88 -3.41 -27.00
C ARG A 297 -6.12 -2.30 -26.30
N LEU A 298 -5.53 -2.57 -25.13
CA LEU A 298 -4.70 -1.61 -24.39
C LEU A 298 -3.42 -1.30 -25.16
N LYS A 299 -2.78 -2.31 -25.76
CA LYS A 299 -1.64 -2.09 -26.67
C LYS A 299 -2.02 -1.23 -27.86
N ASP A 300 -3.20 -1.44 -28.43
CA ASP A 300 -3.72 -0.64 -29.53
C ASP A 300 -3.91 0.82 -29.13
N TYR A 301 -4.52 1.07 -27.98
CA TYR A 301 -4.64 2.40 -27.38
C TYR A 301 -3.27 3.06 -27.15
N CYS A 302 -2.31 2.35 -26.55
CA CYS A 302 -0.95 2.85 -26.34
C CYS A 302 -0.26 3.21 -27.67
N ALA A 303 -0.43 2.39 -28.71
CA ALA A 303 0.12 2.66 -30.03
C ALA A 303 -0.51 3.89 -30.71
N LEU A 304 -1.82 4.08 -30.55
CA LEU A 304 -2.56 5.23 -31.09
C LEU A 304 -2.21 6.53 -30.37
N THR A 305 -2.14 6.50 -29.03
CA THR A 305 -1.84 7.67 -28.20
C THR A 305 -0.36 7.98 -28.05
N LYS A 306 0.51 7.03 -28.41
CA LYS A 306 1.96 7.05 -28.11
C LYS A 306 2.24 7.18 -26.60
N ARG A 307 1.34 6.67 -25.76
CA ARG A 307 1.51 6.65 -24.30
C ARG A 307 1.89 5.25 -23.85
N ARG A 308 2.64 5.19 -22.75
CA ARG A 308 2.95 3.95 -22.05
C ARG A 308 2.08 3.89 -20.79
N VAL A 309 1.55 2.72 -20.47
CA VAL A 309 0.97 2.50 -19.13
C VAL A 309 2.06 2.80 -18.10
N PRO A 310 1.77 3.56 -17.04
CA PRO A 310 2.76 3.93 -16.04
C PRO A 310 3.50 2.70 -15.51
N GLY A 311 4.79 2.87 -15.26
CA GLY A 311 5.68 1.86 -14.71
C GLY A 311 5.32 1.51 -13.27
N PRO A 312 6.24 0.85 -12.54
CA PRO A 312 6.00 0.58 -11.13
C PRO A 312 5.81 1.91 -10.40
N LYS A 313 4.72 2.02 -9.64
CA LYS A 313 4.47 3.19 -8.79
C LYS A 313 5.33 3.15 -7.53
N LEU A 314 5.81 4.32 -7.11
CA LEU A 314 6.31 4.57 -5.76
C LEU A 314 5.19 5.20 -4.94
N HIS A 315 5.01 4.75 -3.72
CA HIS A 315 3.98 5.24 -2.80
C HIS A 315 4.46 5.16 -1.36
N PHE A 316 4.06 6.11 -0.53
CA PHE A 316 4.32 6.07 0.91
C PHE A 316 3.67 4.87 1.63
N ILE A 317 2.76 4.16 0.96
CA ILE A 317 2.08 2.98 1.49
C ILE A 317 2.85 1.76 0.98
N PRO A 318 3.49 0.96 1.86
CA PRO A 318 4.40 -0.10 1.44
C PRO A 318 3.81 -1.10 0.44
N TYR A 319 2.54 -1.50 0.60
CA TYR A 319 1.92 -2.51 -0.28
C TYR A 319 1.52 -1.98 -1.66
N LEU A 320 1.61 -0.67 -1.90
CA LEU A 320 1.38 -0.03 -3.20
C LEU A 320 2.67 0.19 -3.99
N ASN A 321 3.84 0.02 -3.36
CA ASN A 321 5.13 0.09 -4.05
C ASN A 321 5.30 -1.06 -5.05
N GLY A 322 5.75 -0.73 -6.26
CA GLY A 322 5.98 -1.69 -7.34
C GLY A 322 4.72 -2.08 -8.11
N VAL A 323 3.58 -1.45 -7.80
CA VAL A 323 2.32 -1.67 -8.51
C VAL A 323 2.45 -1.29 -9.98
N ARG A 324 2.05 -2.20 -10.87
CA ARG A 324 1.94 -1.99 -12.32
C ARG A 324 0.48 -2.11 -12.74
N LEU A 325 -0.10 -1.02 -13.23
CA LEU A 325 -1.55 -0.91 -13.41
C LEU A 325 -2.11 -1.97 -14.37
N ASP A 326 -1.38 -2.34 -15.41
CA ASP A 326 -1.75 -3.39 -16.36
C ASP A 326 -1.83 -4.77 -15.68
N ARG A 327 -0.83 -5.12 -14.86
CA ARG A 327 -0.78 -6.40 -14.14
C ARG A 327 -1.83 -6.49 -13.04
N GLU A 328 -2.04 -5.41 -12.29
CA GLU A 328 -3.08 -5.34 -11.26
C GLU A 328 -4.48 -5.45 -11.87
N PHE A 329 -4.69 -4.82 -13.02
CA PHE A 329 -5.95 -4.93 -13.71
C PHE A 329 -6.17 -6.34 -14.27
N ASP A 330 -5.15 -7.00 -14.85
CA ASP A 330 -5.25 -8.40 -15.27
C ASP A 330 -5.57 -9.34 -14.10
N TYR A 331 -4.94 -9.13 -12.94
CA TYR A 331 -5.31 -9.85 -11.71
C TYR A 331 -6.78 -9.63 -11.36
N THR A 332 -7.25 -8.37 -11.39
CA THR A 332 -8.64 -8.00 -11.09
C THR A 332 -9.63 -8.62 -12.07
N ARG A 333 -9.28 -8.67 -13.37
CA ARG A 333 -10.06 -9.37 -14.41
C ARG A 333 -10.11 -10.88 -14.20
N LYS A 334 -9.00 -11.51 -13.83
CA LYS A 334 -8.96 -12.94 -13.47
C LYS A 334 -9.81 -13.21 -12.24
N LEU A 335 -9.82 -12.31 -11.26
CA LEU A 335 -10.66 -12.41 -10.08
C LEU A 335 -12.15 -12.27 -10.45
N ARG A 336 -12.52 -11.30 -11.31
CA ARG A 336 -13.86 -11.20 -11.90
C ARG A 336 -14.28 -12.52 -12.55
N HIS A 337 -13.41 -13.11 -13.38
CA HIS A 337 -13.68 -14.37 -14.05
C HIS A 337 -13.95 -15.49 -13.04
N LYS A 338 -13.15 -15.59 -11.97
CA LYS A 338 -13.39 -16.55 -10.87
C LYS A 338 -14.72 -16.35 -10.17
N ILE A 339 -15.10 -15.11 -9.90
CA ILE A 339 -16.37 -14.79 -9.24
C ILE A 339 -17.56 -15.14 -10.15
N VAL A 340 -17.48 -14.77 -11.43
CA VAL A 340 -18.58 -14.97 -12.39
C VAL A 340 -18.72 -16.44 -12.79
N HIS A 341 -17.62 -17.14 -13.10
CA HIS A 341 -17.66 -18.48 -13.69
C HIS A 341 -17.39 -19.61 -12.72
N HIS A 342 -16.70 -19.35 -11.59
CA HIS A 342 -16.41 -20.36 -10.57
C HIS A 342 -17.18 -20.13 -9.26
N GLY A 343 -18.06 -19.12 -9.21
CA GLY A 343 -18.85 -18.81 -8.02
C GLY A 343 -18.01 -18.43 -6.80
N HIS A 344 -16.77 -17.96 -7.01
CA HIS A 344 -15.87 -17.59 -5.93
C HIS A 344 -16.48 -16.45 -5.09
N ARG A 345 -16.57 -16.66 -3.78
CA ARG A 345 -17.12 -15.70 -2.81
C ARG A 345 -15.98 -15.00 -2.10
N LEU A 346 -16.03 -13.67 -2.11
CA LEU A 346 -15.10 -12.84 -1.36
C LEU A 346 -15.67 -12.61 0.03
N ASP A 347 -14.86 -12.87 1.06
CA ASP A 347 -15.18 -12.58 2.45
C ASP A 347 -14.44 -11.33 2.93
N HIS A 348 -14.52 -11.03 4.23
CA HIS A 348 -13.89 -9.86 4.84
C HIS A 348 -12.36 -9.86 4.72
N ASN A 349 -11.71 -11.02 4.56
CA ASN A 349 -10.25 -11.08 4.37
C ASN A 349 -9.82 -10.53 3.02
N PHE A 350 -10.75 -10.34 2.09
CA PHE A 350 -10.50 -9.71 0.80
C PHE A 350 -10.58 -8.19 0.84
N VAL A 351 -10.91 -7.53 1.96
CA VAL A 351 -11.00 -6.05 2.04
C VAL A 351 -9.72 -5.38 1.51
N LYS A 352 -8.54 -5.80 1.97
CA LYS A 352 -7.26 -5.20 1.54
C LYS A 352 -6.93 -5.47 0.06
N PRO A 353 -6.97 -6.73 -0.43
CA PRO A 353 -6.86 -6.99 -1.88
C PRO A 353 -7.86 -6.21 -2.73
N MET A 354 -9.10 -6.07 -2.24
CA MET A 354 -10.16 -5.32 -2.93
C MET A 354 -9.90 -3.83 -2.97
N GLN A 355 -9.41 -3.26 -1.87
CA GLN A 355 -9.00 -1.86 -1.82
C GLN A 355 -7.89 -1.59 -2.83
N ARG A 356 -6.85 -2.44 -2.87
CA ARG A 356 -5.78 -2.34 -3.89
C ARG A 356 -6.35 -2.43 -5.30
N ALA A 357 -7.26 -3.36 -5.57
CA ALA A 357 -7.91 -3.46 -6.88
C ALA A 357 -8.71 -2.19 -7.24
N ALA A 358 -9.46 -1.62 -6.29
CA ALA A 358 -10.22 -0.39 -6.46
C ALA A 358 -9.33 0.82 -6.75
N GLU A 359 -8.26 1.00 -5.97
CA GLU A 359 -7.29 2.09 -6.12
C GLU A 359 -6.56 2.01 -7.46
N THR A 360 -6.03 0.84 -7.81
CA THR A 360 -5.25 0.64 -9.03
C THR A 360 -6.11 0.73 -10.29
N THR A 361 -7.35 0.27 -10.24
CA THR A 361 -8.32 0.49 -11.32
C THR A 361 -8.66 1.97 -11.46
N SER A 362 -8.86 2.69 -10.35
CA SER A 362 -9.11 4.14 -10.39
C SER A 362 -7.95 4.89 -11.04
N TRP A 363 -6.71 4.58 -10.64
CA TRP A 363 -5.50 5.14 -11.27
C TRP A 363 -5.41 4.86 -12.77
N LEU A 364 -5.77 3.65 -13.20
CA LEU A 364 -5.79 3.31 -14.62
C LEU A 364 -6.87 4.10 -15.37
N PHE A 365 -8.04 4.30 -14.74
CA PHE A 365 -9.14 5.09 -15.29
C PHE A 365 -8.75 6.55 -15.48
N ASP A 366 -8.17 7.16 -14.46
CA ASP A 366 -7.62 8.53 -14.51
C ASP A 366 -6.56 8.67 -15.60
N TRP A 367 -5.63 7.71 -15.67
CA TRP A 367 -4.61 7.69 -16.71
C TRP A 367 -5.23 7.61 -18.11
N LEU A 368 -6.27 6.79 -18.30
CA LEU A 368 -6.98 6.71 -19.59
C LEU A 368 -7.63 8.05 -19.96
N LEU A 369 -8.29 8.74 -19.02
CA LEU A 369 -8.96 10.03 -19.26
C LEU A 369 -8.00 11.21 -19.50
N ASN A 370 -6.78 11.15 -18.94
CA ASN A 370 -5.76 12.19 -19.11
C ASN A 370 -6.19 13.60 -18.65
N ASN A 371 -7.04 13.69 -17.62
CA ASN A 371 -7.48 14.96 -17.04
C ASN A 371 -7.29 15.06 -15.51
N GLY A 372 -7.02 13.96 -14.79
CA GLY A 372 -6.73 13.95 -13.35
C GLY A 372 -7.90 14.37 -12.43
N ASP A 373 -9.05 14.74 -12.99
CA ASP A 373 -10.19 15.30 -12.27
C ASP A 373 -10.87 14.27 -11.35
N PHE A 374 -10.86 12.99 -11.71
CA PHE A 374 -11.49 11.96 -10.89
C PHE A 374 -10.60 11.61 -9.67
N GLU A 375 -9.28 11.48 -9.86
CA GLU A 375 -8.32 11.30 -8.77
C GLU A 375 -8.39 12.43 -7.72
N ASN A 376 -8.36 13.70 -8.15
CA ASN A 376 -8.39 14.85 -7.25
C ASN A 376 -9.67 14.88 -6.39
N ARG A 377 -10.83 14.62 -7.00
CA ARG A 377 -12.12 14.55 -6.28
C ARG A 377 -12.15 13.39 -5.29
N ARG A 378 -11.58 12.25 -5.67
CA ARG A 378 -11.49 11.07 -4.81
C ARG A 378 -10.62 11.36 -3.60
N ILE A 379 -9.38 11.83 -3.80
CA ILE A 379 -8.40 12.08 -2.73
C ILE A 379 -8.98 13.03 -1.69
N LYS A 380 -9.62 14.13 -2.12
CA LYS A 380 -10.22 15.13 -1.22
C LYS A 380 -11.17 14.52 -0.17
N ASN A 381 -12.01 13.59 -0.59
CA ASN A 381 -13.04 13.01 0.27
C ASN A 381 -12.70 11.58 0.75
N HIS A 382 -11.55 11.04 0.33
CA HIS A 382 -11.19 9.64 0.53
C HIS A 382 -11.14 9.30 2.02
N THR A 383 -10.30 10.01 2.77
CA THR A 383 -10.10 9.79 4.21
C THR A 383 -11.41 9.87 4.99
N PHE A 384 -12.26 10.84 4.67
CA PHE A 384 -13.54 11.01 5.33
C PHE A 384 -14.49 9.83 5.08
N PHE A 385 -14.74 9.48 3.81
CA PHE A 385 -15.61 8.34 3.49
C PHE A 385 -15.05 7.01 3.98
N PHE A 386 -13.73 6.86 4.00
CA PHE A 386 -13.07 5.71 4.62
C PHE A 386 -13.31 5.67 6.13
N GLY A 387 -13.29 6.82 6.81
CA GLY A 387 -13.60 6.96 8.25
C GLY A 387 -15.07 6.70 8.60
N LEU A 388 -16.00 6.92 7.66
CA LEU A 388 -17.42 6.57 7.86
C LEU A 388 -17.68 5.06 7.87
N HIS A 389 -16.71 4.26 7.42
CA HIS A 389 -16.76 2.82 7.48
C HIS A 389 -15.83 2.31 8.58
N THR A 390 -16.34 1.55 9.55
CA THR A 390 -15.48 1.01 10.63
C THR A 390 -14.46 -0.03 10.14
N SER A 391 -14.58 -0.57 8.90
CA SER A 391 -13.77 -1.69 8.37
C SER A 391 -12.28 -1.41 8.30
N SER A 392 -11.88 -0.16 8.16
CA SER A 392 -10.48 0.27 8.22
C SER A 392 -9.84 0.06 9.59
N THR A 393 -10.67 -0.12 10.62
CA THR A 393 -10.27 -0.31 12.02
C THR A 393 -10.69 -1.67 12.59
N LEU A 394 -11.21 -2.57 11.76
CA LEU A 394 -11.60 -3.90 12.22
C LEU A 394 -10.40 -4.84 12.24
N LEU A 395 -10.41 -5.69 13.26
CA LEU A 395 -9.39 -6.68 13.51
C LEU A 395 -9.68 -7.94 12.69
N PRO A 396 -8.65 -8.68 12.28
CA PRO A 396 -8.83 -9.94 11.57
C PRO A 396 -9.59 -10.96 12.44
N CYS A 397 -10.34 -11.85 11.78
CA CYS A 397 -11.03 -12.94 12.45
C CYS A 397 -10.65 -14.26 11.78
N ASP A 398 -10.25 -15.24 12.60
CA ASP A 398 -9.82 -16.55 12.15
C ASP A 398 -10.58 -17.66 12.89
N VAL A 399 -10.63 -18.84 12.29
CA VAL A 399 -11.21 -20.03 12.93
C VAL A 399 -10.09 -20.79 13.64
N GLU A 400 -10.14 -20.80 14.96
CA GLU A 400 -9.21 -21.52 15.83
C GLU A 400 -9.99 -22.47 16.74
N ASN A 401 -9.55 -23.74 16.81
CA ASN A 401 -10.19 -24.77 17.65
C ASN A 401 -11.72 -24.83 17.47
N ASP A 402 -12.18 -24.82 16.21
CA ASP A 402 -13.60 -24.82 15.83
C ASP A 402 -14.40 -23.63 16.39
N MET A 403 -13.74 -22.50 16.67
CA MET A 403 -14.36 -21.24 17.11
C MET A 403 -13.89 -20.08 16.24
N LEU A 404 -14.78 -19.12 15.97
CA LEU A 404 -14.39 -17.86 15.33
C LEU A 404 -13.84 -16.91 16.39
N VAL A 405 -12.57 -16.54 16.27
CA VAL A 405 -11.87 -15.64 17.21
C VAL A 405 -11.35 -14.41 16.50
N VAL A 406 -11.37 -13.26 17.19
CA VAL A 406 -10.68 -12.06 16.72
C VAL A 406 -9.20 -12.23 17.03
N THR A 407 -8.35 -12.08 16.03
CA THR A 407 -6.90 -12.17 16.21
C THR A 407 -6.30 -10.80 16.56
N PRO A 408 -5.27 -10.77 17.41
CA PRO A 408 -4.61 -9.51 17.76
C PRO A 408 -3.97 -8.90 16.50
N PRO A 409 -3.86 -7.57 16.44
CA PRO A 409 -3.19 -6.94 15.32
C PRO A 409 -1.70 -7.34 15.27
N PRO A 410 -1.08 -7.35 14.07
CA PRO A 410 0.26 -7.91 13.86
C PRO A 410 1.37 -7.24 14.67
N TRP A 411 1.18 -6.00 15.15
CA TRP A 411 2.13 -5.30 16.02
C TRP A 411 2.07 -5.72 17.51
N HIS A 412 1.16 -6.60 17.91
CA HIS A 412 1.08 -7.13 19.28
C HIS A 412 2.14 -8.23 19.56
N ASP A 413 2.72 -8.82 18.52
CA ASP A 413 3.88 -9.70 18.69
C ASP A 413 5.13 -8.84 18.83
N SER A 414 5.65 -8.71 20.06
CA SER A 414 6.86 -7.92 20.36
C SER A 414 8.10 -8.34 19.57
N SER A 415 8.06 -9.51 18.91
CA SER A 415 9.10 -9.98 17.99
C SER A 415 8.94 -9.48 16.54
N GLN A 416 7.79 -8.90 16.19
CA GLN A 416 7.47 -8.38 14.85
C GLN A 416 7.16 -6.87 14.83
N SER A 417 6.99 -6.23 16.00
CA SER A 417 6.62 -4.81 16.12
C SER A 417 7.66 -3.80 15.61
N GLU A 418 8.94 -4.19 15.46
CA GLU A 418 9.98 -3.28 14.96
C GLU A 418 9.85 -2.95 13.45
N ALA A 419 9.01 -3.67 12.70
CA ALA A 419 8.97 -3.56 11.23
C ALA A 419 7.96 -2.53 10.67
N ILE A 420 7.11 -1.90 11.49
CA ILE A 420 6.00 -1.06 10.98
C ILE A 420 5.84 0.21 11.83
N GLN A 421 6.86 1.07 11.86
CA GLN A 421 6.66 2.51 12.06
C GLN A 421 6.63 3.16 10.68
N ILE A 422 5.43 3.32 10.12
CA ILE A 422 5.25 4.14 8.91
C ILE A 422 5.21 5.59 9.39
N SER A 423 6.38 6.24 9.40
CA SER A 423 6.44 7.70 9.37
C SER A 423 5.75 8.16 8.08
N ILE A 424 4.74 9.03 8.19
CA ILE A 424 4.01 9.58 7.05
C ILE A 424 4.90 10.51 6.21
N ASP A 425 5.99 11.02 6.80
CA ASP A 425 6.81 12.07 6.22
C ASP A 425 7.97 11.57 5.35
N HIS A 426 8.33 10.29 5.44
CA HIS A 426 9.38 9.70 4.62
C HIS A 426 8.96 8.31 4.18
N VAL A 427 8.99 8.04 2.86
CA VAL A 427 8.86 6.69 2.31
C VAL A 427 10.11 5.92 2.71
N VAL A 428 10.17 5.37 3.92
CA VAL A 428 11.35 4.62 4.37
C VAL A 428 11.31 3.24 3.71
N HIS A 429 12.07 3.06 2.63
CA HIS A 429 12.28 1.73 2.07
C HIS A 429 13.29 0.96 2.92
N THR A 430 12.94 -0.24 3.38
CA THR A 430 13.89 -1.09 4.13
C THR A 430 14.95 -1.68 3.20
N ASP A 431 16.13 -1.96 3.75
CA ASP A 431 17.20 -2.71 3.07
C ASP A 431 16.68 -3.98 2.39
N GLU A 432 15.82 -4.71 3.10
CA GLU A 432 15.20 -5.93 2.60
C GLU A 432 14.31 -5.66 1.39
N MET A 433 13.46 -4.63 1.41
CA MET A 433 12.64 -4.26 0.25
C MET A 433 13.51 -3.92 -0.96
N LEU A 434 14.52 -3.07 -0.78
CA LEU A 434 15.41 -2.64 -1.86
C LEU A 434 16.16 -3.85 -2.46
N LEU A 435 16.73 -4.71 -1.62
CA LEU A 435 17.46 -5.89 -2.07
C LEU A 435 16.54 -6.98 -2.67
N CYS A 436 15.33 -7.16 -2.15
CA CYS A 436 14.36 -8.13 -2.67
C CYS A 436 13.95 -7.83 -4.12
N THR A 437 13.81 -6.55 -4.49
CA THR A 437 13.41 -6.15 -5.86
C THR A 437 14.39 -6.62 -6.94
N ILE A 438 15.68 -6.76 -6.61
CA ILE A 438 16.74 -7.16 -7.56
C ILE A 438 17.27 -8.58 -7.36
N SER A 439 16.95 -9.23 -6.24
CA SER A 439 17.50 -10.55 -5.87
C SER A 439 16.54 -11.73 -6.04
N SER A 440 15.22 -11.53 -6.06
CA SER A 440 14.29 -12.65 -5.82
C SER A 440 14.01 -13.55 -7.04
N ASN A 441 14.28 -14.85 -6.88
CA ASN A 441 13.74 -15.94 -7.71
C ASN A 441 12.41 -16.50 -7.17
N LYS A 442 11.91 -15.99 -6.04
CA LYS A 442 10.84 -16.67 -5.28
C LYS A 442 9.44 -16.05 -5.37
N ASN A 443 9.27 -14.74 -5.62
CA ASN A 443 7.94 -14.09 -5.55
C ASN A 443 7.71 -12.99 -6.62
N GLY A 444 7.93 -13.28 -7.91
CA GLY A 444 7.48 -12.37 -8.99
C GLY A 444 8.55 -11.81 -9.93
N GLY A 445 9.79 -12.26 -9.83
CA GLY A 445 10.89 -11.88 -10.72
C GLY A 445 11.65 -10.64 -10.25
N LYS A 446 12.76 -10.33 -10.92
CA LYS A 446 13.57 -9.12 -10.69
C LYS A 446 12.87 -7.93 -11.33
N ASP A 447 12.58 -6.89 -10.56
CA ASP A 447 11.97 -5.65 -11.06
C ASP A 447 12.98 -4.51 -10.99
N VAL A 448 13.86 -4.47 -12.00
CA VAL A 448 14.96 -3.49 -12.10
C VAL A 448 14.42 -2.06 -12.27
N GLU A 449 13.28 -1.91 -12.96
CA GLU A 449 12.59 -0.63 -13.11
C GLU A 449 12.13 -0.09 -11.74
N HIS A 450 11.49 -0.94 -10.93
CA HIS A 450 11.04 -0.57 -9.58
C HIS A 450 12.22 -0.24 -8.67
N PHE A 451 13.25 -1.08 -8.67
CA PHE A 451 14.50 -0.83 -7.96
C PHE A 451 15.12 0.51 -8.34
N THR A 452 15.18 0.81 -9.64
CA THR A 452 15.77 2.05 -10.15
C THR A 452 15.00 3.25 -9.60
N LYS A 453 13.66 3.24 -9.66
CA LYS A 453 12.86 4.32 -9.10
C LYS A 453 13.09 4.48 -7.60
N MET A 454 13.00 3.39 -6.82
CA MET A 454 13.26 3.42 -5.38
C MET A 454 14.64 3.98 -5.06
N ALA A 455 15.69 3.44 -5.71
CA ALA A 455 17.06 3.83 -5.47
C ALA A 455 17.29 5.33 -5.68
N TYR A 456 16.79 5.89 -6.77
CA TYR A 456 16.98 7.32 -7.06
C TYR A 456 16.07 8.22 -6.24
N PHE A 457 14.87 7.75 -5.85
CA PHE A 457 14.04 8.44 -4.87
C PHE A 457 14.78 8.59 -3.53
N GLU A 458 15.38 7.51 -3.01
CA GLU A 458 16.18 7.52 -1.78
C GLU A 458 17.45 8.38 -1.88
N LEU A 459 17.99 8.53 -3.08
CA LEU A 459 19.11 9.45 -3.34
C LEU A 459 18.68 10.92 -3.46
N GLY A 460 17.40 11.24 -3.25
CA GLY A 460 16.90 12.62 -3.21
C GLY A 460 16.67 13.24 -4.59
N LEU A 461 16.55 12.44 -5.66
CA LEU A 461 16.21 12.96 -6.98
C LEU A 461 14.73 13.36 -7.10
N GLY A 462 13.85 12.83 -6.24
CA GLY A 462 12.42 13.15 -6.23
C GLY A 462 11.58 12.17 -7.06
N GLU A 463 10.40 12.62 -7.50
CA GLU A 463 9.49 11.79 -8.30
C GLU A 463 10.00 11.62 -9.73
N ILE A 464 10.03 10.37 -10.20
CA ILE A 464 10.56 9.99 -11.50
C ILE A 464 9.40 9.68 -12.45
N ASP A 465 9.30 10.46 -13.52
CA ASP A 465 8.24 10.38 -14.51
C ASP A 465 8.49 9.26 -15.52
N ASP A 466 7.42 8.59 -15.95
CA ASP A 466 7.49 7.57 -17.01
C ASP A 466 7.54 8.20 -18.40
N CYS A 467 8.42 7.69 -19.27
CA CYS A 467 8.50 8.17 -20.64
C CYS A 467 7.32 7.67 -21.51
N PRO A 468 6.81 8.51 -22.44
CA PRO A 468 5.82 8.08 -23.43
C PRO A 468 6.36 6.97 -24.36
N PHE A 469 5.45 6.21 -24.97
CA PHE A 469 5.79 5.02 -25.77
C PHE A 469 6.41 5.36 -27.12
N ASP A 470 7.42 4.59 -27.55
CA ASP A 470 8.01 4.69 -28.88
C ASP A 470 7.53 3.55 -29.82
N LYS A 471 7.24 3.89 -31.08
CA LYS A 471 6.50 3.03 -32.06
C LYS A 471 7.21 1.72 -32.42
N SER A 472 8.51 1.63 -32.13
CA SER A 472 9.33 0.44 -32.24
C SER A 472 10.36 0.56 -31.13
N PRO A 473 10.18 -0.05 -29.95
CA PRO A 473 11.15 0.11 -28.89
C PRO A 473 12.51 -0.36 -29.43
N PRO A 474 13.59 0.43 -29.30
CA PRO A 474 14.93 -0.12 -29.43
C PRO A 474 15.06 -1.32 -28.46
N PRO A 475 16.08 -2.18 -28.61
CA PRO A 475 16.29 -3.29 -27.67
C PRO A 475 16.36 -2.83 -26.21
N ILE A 476 16.79 -1.58 -25.98
CA ILE A 476 16.86 -0.92 -24.67
C ILE A 476 16.16 0.44 -24.77
N PRO A 477 14.85 0.53 -24.47
CA PRO A 477 14.12 1.80 -24.55
C PRO A 477 14.37 2.68 -23.33
N GLU A 478 14.24 3.99 -23.54
CA GLU A 478 14.12 4.97 -22.47
C GLU A 478 12.90 4.61 -21.59
N ARG A 479 13.09 4.63 -20.28
CA ARG A 479 12.09 4.19 -19.30
C ARG A 479 11.50 5.36 -18.55
N PHE A 480 12.35 6.26 -18.09
CA PHE A 480 11.98 7.35 -17.21
C PHE A 480 12.74 8.63 -17.56
N PHE A 481 12.20 9.75 -17.13
CA PHE A 481 12.92 11.02 -17.11
C PHE A 481 12.68 11.74 -15.79
N ILE A 482 13.57 12.68 -15.48
CA ILE A 482 13.38 13.59 -14.35
C ILE A 482 13.96 14.95 -14.69
N ASP A 483 13.31 16.01 -14.20
CA ASP A 483 13.85 17.36 -14.20
C ASP A 483 14.48 17.65 -12.84
N HIS A 484 15.82 17.51 -12.75
CA HIS A 484 16.58 17.74 -11.53
C HIS A 484 17.47 18.98 -11.68
N GLN A 485 17.27 19.97 -10.79
CA GLN A 485 18.02 21.25 -10.83
C GLN A 485 17.97 21.93 -12.23
N GLY A 486 16.83 21.82 -12.92
CA GLY A 486 16.65 22.37 -14.27
C GLY A 486 17.35 21.59 -15.38
N ARG A 487 17.87 20.39 -15.08
CA ARG A 487 18.45 19.46 -16.05
C ARG A 487 17.51 18.29 -16.28
N LYS A 488 17.25 17.97 -17.54
CA LYS A 488 16.47 16.80 -17.91
C LYS A 488 17.37 15.58 -18.04
N ILE A 489 17.17 14.61 -17.16
CA ILE A 489 17.95 13.36 -17.11
C ILE A 489 17.09 12.22 -17.63
N LEU A 490 17.61 11.44 -18.58
CA LEU A 490 16.91 10.28 -19.15
C LEU A 490 17.43 8.99 -18.52
N PHE A 491 16.54 8.04 -18.23
CA PHE A 491 16.87 6.74 -17.67
C PHE A 491 16.60 5.61 -18.65
N PHE A 492 17.57 4.73 -18.79
CA PHE A 492 17.50 3.46 -19.50
C PHE A 492 17.70 2.34 -18.51
N VAL A 493 16.92 1.25 -18.66
CA VAL A 493 17.04 0.07 -17.80
C VAL A 493 17.31 -1.14 -18.68
N LEU A 494 18.42 -1.82 -18.41
CA LEU A 494 18.83 -3.05 -19.08
C LEU A 494 18.81 -4.21 -18.09
N ASP A 495 18.17 -5.30 -18.48
CA ASP A 495 18.14 -6.56 -17.74
C ASP A 495 18.63 -7.67 -18.68
N CYS A 496 19.79 -8.28 -18.39
CA CYS A 496 20.40 -9.29 -19.26
C CYS A 496 21.12 -10.42 -18.50
N SER A 497 21.07 -11.63 -19.04
CA SER A 497 21.74 -12.81 -18.47
C SER A 497 23.26 -12.81 -18.66
N GLU A 498 23.74 -12.04 -19.63
CA GLU A 498 25.15 -11.89 -19.96
C GLU A 498 25.77 -10.70 -19.21
N LEU A 499 27.09 -10.54 -19.31
CA LEU A 499 27.78 -9.37 -18.78
C LEU A 499 27.45 -8.14 -19.66
N LEU A 500 27.49 -6.94 -19.10
CA LEU A 500 27.33 -5.73 -19.90
C LEU A 500 28.45 -5.60 -20.96
N GLU A 501 28.09 -5.83 -22.21
CA GLU A 501 28.98 -5.66 -23.37
C GLU A 501 28.77 -4.36 -24.15
N ARG A 502 29.77 -4.02 -24.96
CA ARG A 502 29.80 -2.85 -25.86
C ARG A 502 28.55 -2.70 -26.74
N ASN A 503 28.02 -3.79 -27.30
CA ASN A 503 26.86 -3.74 -28.18
C ASN A 503 25.61 -3.17 -27.47
N HIS A 504 25.43 -3.44 -26.18
CA HIS A 504 24.32 -2.88 -25.39
C HIS A 504 24.44 -1.36 -25.25
N ILE A 505 25.66 -0.87 -24.99
CA ILE A 505 25.95 0.56 -24.84
C ILE A 505 25.74 1.27 -26.17
N GLU A 506 26.24 0.69 -27.27
CA GLU A 506 26.07 1.25 -28.62
C GLU A 506 24.60 1.34 -29.03
N GLN A 507 23.72 0.44 -28.57
CA GLN A 507 22.28 0.52 -28.82
C GLN A 507 21.62 1.71 -28.12
N VAL A 508 21.98 2.00 -26.86
CA VAL A 508 21.49 3.18 -26.13
C VAL A 508 22.01 4.46 -26.79
N ILE A 509 23.30 4.50 -27.15
CA ILE A 509 23.90 5.63 -27.85
C ILE A 509 23.22 5.89 -29.20
N LYS A 510 22.95 4.83 -29.96
CA LYS A 510 22.22 4.94 -31.23
C LYS A 510 20.84 5.54 -31.01
N TYR A 511 20.10 5.07 -30.00
CA TYR A 511 18.80 5.62 -29.66
C TYR A 511 18.86 7.12 -29.30
N LEU A 512 19.81 7.51 -28.45
CA LEU A 512 20.04 8.91 -28.09
C LEU A 512 20.34 9.77 -29.32
N THR A 513 21.19 9.27 -30.22
CA THR A 513 21.57 9.99 -31.44
C THR A 513 20.41 10.14 -32.43
N GLU A 514 19.54 9.13 -32.55
CA GLU A 514 18.40 9.14 -33.46
C GLU A 514 17.23 10.00 -32.97
N ASN A 515 16.95 10.00 -31.65
CA ASN A 515 15.79 10.68 -31.07
C ASN A 515 16.12 12.04 -30.45
N TYR A 516 17.37 12.28 -30.11
CA TYR A 516 17.84 13.52 -29.48
C TYR A 516 19.07 14.13 -30.18
N PRO A 517 18.98 14.41 -31.50
CA PRO A 517 20.14 14.81 -32.32
C PRO A 517 20.76 16.16 -31.92
N ASP A 518 19.99 17.05 -31.31
CA ASP A 518 20.42 18.44 -31.04
C ASP A 518 20.95 18.67 -29.62
N SER A 519 21.08 17.64 -28.76
CA SER A 519 21.49 17.74 -27.34
C SER A 519 20.79 18.82 -26.50
N LYS A 520 19.72 19.44 -27.01
CA LYS A 520 18.93 20.49 -26.35
C LYS A 520 17.73 19.94 -25.59
N ASN A 521 17.42 18.66 -25.83
CA ASN A 521 16.21 18.01 -25.35
C ASN A 521 16.48 17.06 -24.17
N TYR A 522 17.74 16.89 -23.80
CA TYR A 522 18.19 16.23 -22.57
C TYR A 522 19.59 16.75 -22.19
N ASP A 523 19.90 16.76 -20.91
CA ASP A 523 21.20 17.19 -20.39
C ASP A 523 22.11 16.00 -20.08
N HIS A 524 21.52 14.88 -19.65
CA HIS A 524 22.26 13.70 -19.23
C HIS A 524 21.45 12.41 -19.41
N ALA A 525 22.13 11.28 -19.59
CA ALA A 525 21.50 9.96 -19.69
C ALA A 525 22.12 8.99 -18.69
N ILE A 526 21.31 8.10 -18.11
CA ILE A 526 21.72 7.07 -17.16
C ILE A 526 21.24 5.71 -17.66
N LEU A 527 22.15 4.76 -17.81
CA LEU A 527 21.86 3.35 -18.05
C LEU A 527 22.06 2.57 -16.75
N VAL A 528 20.96 2.09 -16.17
CA VAL A 528 20.99 1.13 -15.06
C VAL A 528 20.99 -0.28 -15.62
N SER A 529 22.09 -1.00 -15.39
CA SER A 529 22.31 -2.35 -15.92
C SER A 529 22.22 -3.40 -14.82
N ASN A 530 21.25 -4.30 -14.93
CA ASN A 530 21.20 -5.55 -14.19
C ASN A 530 21.72 -6.68 -15.07
N ASP A 531 23.03 -6.78 -15.17
CA ASP A 531 23.71 -7.81 -15.95
C ASP A 531 23.92 -9.09 -15.12
N GLN A 532 24.11 -10.20 -15.82
CA GLN A 532 24.28 -11.54 -15.23
C GLN A 532 23.11 -11.96 -14.33
N THR A 533 21.89 -11.78 -14.83
CA THR A 533 20.65 -12.09 -14.10
C THR A 533 20.54 -13.55 -13.66
N ASP A 534 21.09 -14.50 -14.41
CA ASP A 534 21.04 -15.92 -14.01
C ASP A 534 22.04 -16.27 -12.91
N VAL A 535 22.93 -15.33 -12.58
CA VAL A 535 23.98 -15.52 -11.59
C VAL A 535 23.59 -14.82 -10.29
N GLY A 536 23.61 -15.60 -9.20
CA GLY A 536 23.43 -15.05 -7.85
C GLY A 536 24.42 -13.91 -7.62
N TRP A 537 23.96 -12.82 -7.01
CA TRP A 537 24.70 -11.55 -6.92
C TRP A 537 26.17 -11.74 -6.52
N TYR A 538 26.41 -12.54 -5.48
CA TYR A 538 27.74 -12.83 -4.94
C TYR A 538 28.70 -13.57 -5.90
N ARG A 539 28.22 -14.08 -7.03
CA ARG A 539 29.01 -14.77 -8.07
C ARG A 539 29.11 -13.97 -9.37
N ARG A 540 28.50 -12.79 -9.46
CA ARG A 540 28.58 -11.96 -10.66
C ARG A 540 30.02 -11.51 -10.85
N ARG A 541 30.45 -11.47 -12.12
CA ARG A 541 31.79 -11.00 -12.49
C ARG A 541 31.84 -9.48 -12.31
N ILE A 542 32.96 -9.00 -11.79
CA ILE A 542 33.19 -7.58 -11.50
C ILE A 542 33.98 -6.92 -12.64
N GLU A 543 34.79 -7.70 -13.37
CA GLU A 543 35.66 -7.19 -14.42
C GLU A 543 34.87 -6.75 -15.65
N ILE A 544 34.77 -5.43 -15.82
CA ILE A 544 34.28 -4.76 -17.00
C ILE A 544 35.41 -3.85 -17.49
N ASN A 545 35.58 -3.74 -18.81
CA ASN A 545 36.59 -2.87 -19.42
C ASN A 545 36.17 -1.39 -19.29
N GLU A 546 36.43 -0.79 -18.13
CA GLU A 546 36.09 0.58 -17.78
C GLU A 546 36.60 1.59 -18.83
N ALA A 547 37.82 1.40 -19.33
CA ALA A 547 38.42 2.29 -20.33
C ALA A 547 37.63 2.29 -21.66
N GLU A 548 37.13 1.14 -22.09
CA GLU A 548 36.31 1.03 -23.29
C GLU A 548 34.92 1.62 -23.09
N ILE A 549 34.29 1.35 -21.94
CA ILE A 549 32.98 1.92 -21.59
C ILE A 549 33.05 3.45 -21.55
N ASN A 550 34.03 4.01 -20.84
CA ASN A 550 34.19 5.45 -20.71
C ASN A 550 34.43 6.12 -22.07
N LYS A 551 35.19 5.45 -22.96
CA LYS A 551 35.41 5.93 -24.33
C LYS A 551 34.11 6.03 -25.13
N LEU A 552 33.17 5.10 -24.94
CA LEU A 552 31.88 5.09 -25.63
C LEU A 552 30.87 6.05 -24.99
N ALA A 553 30.81 6.11 -23.67
CA ALA A 553 29.75 6.80 -22.94
C ALA A 553 29.99 8.32 -22.82
N ASN A 554 31.25 8.75 -22.66
CA ASN A 554 31.60 10.16 -22.45
C ASN A 554 31.09 11.12 -23.54
N PRO A 555 31.22 10.82 -24.85
CA PRO A 555 30.75 11.72 -25.90
C PRO A 555 29.23 11.96 -25.91
N HIS A 556 28.45 11.11 -25.23
CA HIS A 556 26.99 11.12 -25.26
C HIS A 556 26.36 11.51 -23.92
N HIS A 557 27.16 12.00 -22.97
CA HIS A 557 26.71 12.31 -21.60
C HIS A 557 25.96 11.13 -20.95
N LEU A 558 26.47 9.92 -21.17
CA LEU A 558 25.87 8.69 -20.68
C LEU A 558 26.63 8.18 -19.45
N SER A 559 25.94 8.03 -18.34
CA SER A 559 26.42 7.31 -17.15
C SER A 559 25.90 5.88 -17.18
N ILE A 560 26.73 4.93 -16.76
CA ILE A 560 26.41 3.51 -16.76
C ILE A 560 26.62 3.01 -15.35
N ILE A 561 25.59 2.43 -14.74
CA ILE A 561 25.60 2.04 -13.34
C ILE A 561 25.02 0.65 -13.21
N ARG A 562 25.76 -0.25 -12.57
CA ARG A 562 25.27 -1.60 -12.33
C ARG A 562 24.33 -1.59 -11.13
N THR A 563 23.23 -2.34 -11.18
CA THR A 563 22.32 -2.48 -10.02
C THR A 563 23.04 -2.92 -8.74
N PRO A 564 24.01 -3.87 -8.76
CA PRO A 564 24.83 -4.18 -7.61
C PRO A 564 25.59 -3.04 -6.96
N ASP A 565 26.02 -2.06 -7.76
CA ASP A 565 26.82 -0.92 -7.30
C ASP A 565 25.89 0.19 -6.82
N LEU A 566 24.80 0.45 -7.55
CA LEU A 566 23.74 1.37 -7.12
C LEU A 566 23.15 0.98 -5.76
N ALA A 567 22.85 -0.30 -5.56
CA ALA A 567 22.30 -0.78 -4.29
C ALA A 567 23.26 -0.52 -3.12
N LYS A 568 24.58 -0.72 -3.30
CA LYS A 568 25.56 -0.45 -2.25
C LYS A 568 25.61 1.03 -1.88
N LEU A 569 25.50 1.91 -2.87
CA LEU A 569 25.50 3.36 -2.65
C LEU A 569 24.25 3.79 -1.87
N VAL A 570 23.07 3.30 -2.27
CA VAL A 570 21.81 3.59 -1.56
C VAL A 570 21.87 3.09 -0.12
N LEU A 571 22.33 1.84 0.09
CA LEU A 571 22.51 1.30 1.45
C LEU A 571 23.53 2.10 2.27
N ALA A 572 24.55 2.69 1.64
CA ALA A 572 25.50 3.54 2.34
C ALA A 572 24.87 4.89 2.75
N VAL A 573 23.95 5.45 1.95
CA VAL A 573 23.15 6.62 2.36
C VAL A 573 22.27 6.26 3.55
N LEU A 574 21.49 5.18 3.42
CA LEU A 574 20.51 4.77 4.43
C LEU A 574 21.17 4.36 5.76
N ASN A 575 22.24 3.55 5.70
CA ASN A 575 22.82 2.93 6.89
C ASN A 575 24.06 3.66 7.43
N GLN A 576 24.73 4.48 6.62
CA GLN A 576 26.01 5.11 6.98
C GLN A 576 25.99 6.64 6.83
N ASN A 577 24.81 7.23 6.60
CA ASN A 577 24.62 8.68 6.47
C ASN A 577 25.52 9.32 5.41
N TRP A 578 25.82 8.59 4.33
CA TRP A 578 26.56 9.18 3.21
C TRP A 578 25.75 10.31 2.57
N ASN A 579 26.46 11.32 2.06
CA ASN A 579 25.83 12.47 1.42
C ASN A 579 25.22 12.06 0.06
N ALA A 580 23.89 12.01 -0.01
CA ALA A 580 23.15 11.65 -1.22
C ALA A 580 23.42 12.59 -2.40
N GLU A 581 23.55 13.90 -2.16
CA GLU A 581 23.83 14.89 -3.21
C GLU A 581 25.22 14.66 -3.84
N SER A 582 26.23 14.35 -3.02
CA SER A 582 27.57 13.97 -3.50
C SER A 582 27.53 12.72 -4.39
N ILE A 583 26.72 11.73 -4.01
CA ILE A 583 26.53 10.50 -4.80
C ILE A 583 25.86 10.82 -6.13
N VAL A 584 24.74 11.56 -6.12
CA VAL A 584 24.02 11.93 -7.34
C VAL A 584 24.91 12.73 -8.29
N SER A 585 25.69 13.68 -7.77
CA SER A 585 26.63 14.49 -8.56
C SER A 585 27.69 13.65 -9.28
N GLU A 586 28.21 12.60 -8.63
CA GLU A 586 29.15 11.66 -9.25
C GLU A 586 28.45 10.73 -10.25
N MET A 587 27.24 10.25 -9.92
CA MET A 587 26.45 9.42 -10.82
C MET A 587 26.03 10.15 -12.10
N LEU A 588 25.98 11.48 -12.08
CA LEU A 588 25.77 12.34 -13.24
C LEU A 588 27.06 12.67 -14.00
N GLN A 589 28.18 12.01 -13.71
CA GLN A 589 29.38 12.07 -14.54
C GLN A 589 29.32 10.99 -15.64
N PRO A 590 29.65 11.31 -16.91
CA PRO A 590 29.66 10.31 -17.96
C PRO A 590 30.66 9.17 -17.69
N GLY A 591 30.34 7.96 -18.14
CA GLY A 591 31.16 6.76 -17.92
C GLY A 591 30.56 5.75 -16.96
N LEU A 592 31.35 4.74 -16.58
CA LEU A 592 30.98 3.74 -15.57
C LEU A 592 31.01 4.39 -14.17
N GLN A 593 29.85 4.48 -13.51
CA GLN A 593 29.70 5.11 -12.20
C GLN A 593 29.31 4.12 -11.10
N GLY A 594 29.50 4.55 -9.85
CA GLY A 594 29.10 3.83 -8.64
C GLY A 594 30.01 2.66 -8.23
N SER A 595 31.06 2.38 -9.02
CA SER A 595 32.08 1.40 -8.64
C SER A 595 32.89 1.83 -7.41
N SER A 596 32.92 3.13 -7.14
CA SER A 596 33.65 3.80 -6.07
C SER A 596 32.70 4.70 -5.25
N PRO A 597 32.98 4.90 -3.96
CA PRO A 597 32.31 5.91 -3.14
C PRO A 597 32.59 7.34 -3.62
N PRO A 598 31.65 8.29 -3.43
CA PRO A 598 31.88 9.69 -3.79
C PRO A 598 33.00 10.31 -2.98
N GLN A 599 33.77 11.16 -3.66
CA GLN A 599 34.87 11.94 -3.07
C GLN A 599 35.87 11.04 -2.32
N SER A 600 36.08 9.83 -2.82
CA SER A 600 37.02 8.88 -2.25
C SER A 600 38.25 8.70 -3.13
N THR A 601 39.34 8.23 -2.54
CA THR A 601 40.54 7.81 -3.26
C THR A 601 40.70 6.31 -3.13
N LEU A 602 40.95 5.61 -4.25
CA LEU A 602 41.28 4.19 -4.21
C LEU A 602 42.56 4.01 -3.40
N LEU A 603 42.47 3.25 -2.31
CA LEU A 603 43.60 2.99 -1.42
C LEU A 603 44.36 1.72 -1.83
N GLY A 604 43.63 0.72 -2.34
CA GLY A 604 44.20 -0.57 -2.72
C GLY A 604 43.15 -1.68 -2.78
N SER A 605 43.62 -2.93 -2.72
CA SER A 605 42.77 -4.12 -2.76
C SER A 605 43.05 -5.10 -1.64
N ILE A 606 42.03 -5.82 -1.18
CA ILE A 606 42.13 -6.79 -0.08
C ILE A 606 42.86 -8.03 -0.59
N TYR A 607 44.10 -8.27 -0.14
CA TYR A 607 44.85 -9.46 -0.55
C TYR A 607 44.66 -10.63 0.41
N HIS A 608 44.32 -10.36 1.67
CA HIS A 608 44.17 -11.41 2.69
C HIS A 608 43.24 -11.02 3.84
N PHE A 609 42.72 -12.03 4.54
CA PHE A 609 41.97 -11.89 5.78
C PHE A 609 42.30 -13.06 6.71
N TRP A 610 42.70 -12.76 7.95
CA TRP A 610 43.08 -13.73 8.98
C TRP A 610 41.94 -13.94 9.97
N ASP A 611 41.29 -15.10 9.89
CA ASP A 611 40.05 -15.42 10.62
C ASP A 611 40.18 -15.36 12.14
N GLU A 612 41.27 -15.88 12.71
CA GLU A 612 41.43 -15.99 14.17
C GLU A 612 41.45 -14.66 14.91
N ARG A 613 41.84 -13.58 14.23
CA ARG A 613 42.02 -12.25 14.81
C ARG A 613 41.16 -11.18 14.14
N SER A 614 40.34 -11.58 13.16
CA SER A 614 39.61 -10.68 12.27
C SER A 614 40.47 -9.54 11.74
N ILE A 615 41.69 -9.87 11.29
CA ILE A 615 42.60 -8.89 10.68
C ILE A 615 42.41 -8.93 9.18
N ILE A 616 42.34 -7.76 8.55
CA ILE A 616 42.32 -7.60 7.11
C ILE A 616 43.65 -7.08 6.60
N GLY A 617 44.10 -7.59 5.45
CA GLY A 617 45.30 -7.15 4.75
C GLY A 617 44.94 -6.52 3.41
N ILE A 618 45.39 -5.28 3.21
CA ILE A 618 45.18 -4.49 1.99
C ILE A 618 46.52 -4.22 1.32
N GLN A 619 46.62 -4.52 0.04
CA GLN A 619 47.76 -4.15 -0.80
C GLN A 619 47.53 -2.73 -1.29
N LEU A 620 48.33 -1.77 -0.84
CA LEU A 620 48.17 -0.37 -1.21
C LEU A 620 48.57 -0.13 -2.67
N GLU A 621 47.79 0.69 -3.37
CA GLU A 621 48.09 1.15 -4.73
C GLU A 621 48.72 2.55 -4.66
N GLY A 622 50.05 2.63 -4.67
CA GLY A 622 50.76 3.91 -4.62
C GLY A 622 51.14 4.37 -3.21
N THR A 623 51.42 5.67 -3.06
CA THR A 623 51.93 6.25 -1.80
C THR A 623 50.83 7.09 -1.13
N HIS A 624 50.04 6.46 -0.27
CA HIS A 624 49.01 7.14 0.52
C HIS A 624 49.50 7.42 1.94
N SER A 625 49.31 8.65 2.43
CA SER A 625 49.56 8.98 3.84
C SER A 625 48.31 8.67 4.67
N LEU A 626 48.33 7.58 5.42
CA LEU A 626 47.25 7.19 6.32
C LEU A 626 47.52 7.67 7.74
N LYS A 627 46.47 8.08 8.45
CA LYS A 627 46.50 8.54 9.84
C LYS A 627 45.40 7.84 10.66
N LYS A 628 45.60 7.80 11.98
CA LYS A 628 44.55 7.36 12.90
C LYS A 628 43.35 8.32 12.79
N GLY A 629 42.15 7.76 12.69
CA GLY A 629 40.91 8.50 12.46
C GLY A 629 40.50 8.62 10.99
N ASP A 630 41.32 8.18 10.04
CA ASP A 630 40.91 8.11 8.63
C ASP A 630 39.77 7.10 8.46
N LEU A 631 38.79 7.42 7.63
CA LEU A 631 37.67 6.53 7.33
C LEU A 631 37.92 5.77 6.03
N LEU A 632 37.81 4.45 6.12
CA LEU A 632 37.87 3.55 4.99
C LEU A 632 36.48 3.07 4.61
N ALA A 633 36.20 2.96 3.32
CA ALA A 633 35.06 2.22 2.79
C ALA A 633 35.58 0.95 2.11
N LEU A 634 35.25 -0.20 2.70
CA LEU A 634 35.51 -1.50 2.13
C LEU A 634 34.32 -1.89 1.26
N LYS A 635 34.57 -2.18 -0.02
CA LYS A 635 33.52 -2.70 -0.89
C LYS A 635 33.28 -4.17 -0.55
N LEU A 636 32.19 -4.47 0.15
CA LEU A 636 31.78 -5.86 0.41
C LEU A 636 30.92 -6.38 -0.75
N ARG A 637 30.41 -7.61 -0.62
CA ARG A 637 29.60 -8.23 -1.69
C ARG A 637 28.26 -7.53 -1.89
N ASP A 638 27.62 -7.17 -0.80
CA ASP A 638 26.25 -6.66 -0.67
C ASP A 638 26.19 -5.18 -0.29
N GLN A 639 27.18 -4.66 0.43
CA GLN A 639 27.20 -3.27 0.92
C GLN A 639 28.61 -2.66 0.86
N TYR A 640 28.71 -1.35 1.11
CA TYR A 640 29.95 -0.77 1.62
C TYR A 640 30.03 -1.00 3.13
N PHE A 641 31.22 -1.24 3.66
CA PHE A 641 31.45 -1.26 5.11
C PHE A 641 32.42 -0.14 5.46
N GLN A 642 31.96 0.77 6.32
CA GLN A 642 32.76 1.87 6.81
C GLN A 642 33.56 1.46 8.04
N HIS A 643 34.85 1.79 8.05
CA HIS A 643 35.76 1.50 9.15
C HIS A 643 36.66 2.70 9.45
N GLU A 644 36.67 3.16 10.70
CA GLU A 644 37.64 4.15 11.17
C GLU A 644 38.94 3.47 11.57
N LEU A 645 40.06 3.94 11.00
CA LEU A 645 41.39 3.44 11.33
C LEU A 645 41.81 3.86 12.74
N VAL A 646 41.62 2.96 13.72
CA VAL A 646 42.07 3.18 15.10
C VAL A 646 43.49 2.68 15.33
N ASP A 647 43.80 1.48 14.82
CA ASP A 647 45.13 0.89 14.91
C ASP A 647 45.46 0.07 13.65
N PHE A 648 46.63 0.32 13.08
CA PHE A 648 47.05 -0.31 11.84
C PHE A 648 48.56 -0.37 11.71
N LYS A 649 49.05 -1.29 10.87
CA LYS A 649 50.45 -1.42 10.51
C LYS A 649 50.59 -1.44 8.99
N ILE A 650 51.53 -0.65 8.47
CA ILE A 650 51.98 -0.70 7.08
C ILE A 650 53.39 -1.29 7.08
N ASP A 651 53.63 -2.32 6.29
CA ASP A 651 54.97 -2.89 6.11
C ASP A 651 55.75 -2.24 4.96
N GLU A 652 57.02 -2.63 4.80
CA GLU A 652 57.92 -2.09 3.75
C GLU A 652 57.45 -2.44 2.32
N GLU A 653 56.57 -3.42 2.17
CA GLU A 653 55.97 -3.83 0.88
C GLU A 653 54.65 -3.09 0.60
N GLY A 654 54.28 -2.12 1.45
CA GLY A 654 53.05 -1.34 1.31
C GLY A 654 51.78 -2.15 1.63
N LYS A 655 51.86 -3.15 2.50
CA LYS A 655 50.68 -3.90 2.96
C LYS A 655 50.17 -3.29 4.26
N LEU A 656 48.95 -2.79 4.21
CA LEU A 656 48.21 -2.27 5.35
C LEU A 656 47.47 -3.42 6.05
N THR A 657 47.62 -3.53 7.36
CA THR A 657 46.89 -4.50 8.18
C THR A 657 46.22 -3.82 9.37
N PHE A 658 44.94 -4.14 9.61
CA PHE A 658 44.18 -3.65 10.76
C PHE A 658 43.09 -4.65 11.16
N GLN A 659 42.59 -4.53 12.40
CA GLN A 659 41.53 -5.38 12.93
C GLN A 659 40.16 -4.80 12.57
N ILE A 660 39.22 -5.66 12.17
CA ILE A 660 37.88 -5.29 11.74
C ILE A 660 36.85 -6.28 12.30
N ASP A 661 35.63 -5.81 12.60
CA ASP A 661 34.54 -6.68 13.06
C ASP A 661 33.73 -7.24 11.89
N LEU A 662 34.38 -8.07 11.08
CA LEU A 662 33.77 -8.77 9.95
C LEU A 662 34.19 -10.23 9.93
N LYS A 663 33.36 -11.08 9.31
CA LYS A 663 33.66 -12.50 9.09
C LYS A 663 34.21 -12.72 7.68
N ARG A 664 35.04 -13.75 7.51
CA ARG A 664 35.68 -14.13 6.23
C ARG A 664 34.72 -14.22 5.06
N ASN A 665 33.53 -14.77 5.28
CA ASN A 665 32.52 -14.97 4.24
C ASN A 665 31.92 -13.65 3.70
N GLN A 666 32.08 -12.54 4.42
CA GLN A 666 31.63 -11.21 4.03
C GLN A 666 32.67 -10.46 3.19
N ILE A 667 33.94 -10.86 3.25
CA ILE A 667 35.06 -10.14 2.65
C ILE A 667 35.50 -10.83 1.35
N PRO A 668 35.27 -10.22 0.18
CA PRO A 668 35.85 -10.70 -1.06
C PRO A 668 37.35 -10.35 -1.12
N ILE A 669 38.20 -11.34 -1.39
CA ILE A 669 39.58 -11.08 -1.80
C ILE A 669 39.55 -10.34 -3.14
N ASP A 670 40.56 -9.48 -3.34
CA ASP A 670 40.72 -8.54 -4.45
C ASP A 670 39.70 -7.39 -4.47
N SER A 671 38.85 -7.28 -3.44
CA SER A 671 37.91 -6.17 -3.36
C SER A 671 38.62 -4.85 -3.09
N LYS A 672 38.13 -3.78 -3.73
CA LYS A 672 38.68 -2.43 -3.61
C LYS A 672 38.36 -1.84 -2.24
N VAL A 673 39.33 -1.10 -1.69
CA VAL A 673 39.18 -0.30 -0.48
C VAL A 673 39.46 1.15 -0.80
N PHE A 674 38.62 2.03 -0.26
CA PHE A 674 38.66 3.46 -0.54
C PHE A 674 38.90 4.26 0.74
N LEU A 675 39.66 5.34 0.63
CA LEU A 675 39.81 6.35 1.67
C LEU A 675 38.76 7.45 1.44
N LEU A 676 37.91 7.72 2.44
CA LEU A 676 36.81 8.69 2.36
C LEU A 676 37.24 10.10 2.81
N ASP A 677 36.77 11.15 2.12
CA ASP A 677 36.91 12.54 2.55
C ASP A 677 35.79 12.89 3.56
N ARG A 678 36.10 12.83 4.86
CA ARG A 678 35.16 13.14 5.96
C ARG A 678 34.38 14.44 5.79
N THR A 679 34.99 15.46 5.20
CA THR A 679 34.39 16.79 5.13
C THR A 679 33.28 16.90 4.08
N LYS A 680 33.16 15.92 3.19
CA LYS A 680 32.25 15.99 2.04
C LYS A 680 31.39 14.73 1.86
N SER A 681 31.87 13.59 2.35
CA SER A 681 31.19 12.30 2.20
C SER A 681 29.99 12.12 3.13
N PHE A 682 29.83 12.94 4.18
CA PHE A 682 28.76 12.80 5.17
C PHE A 682 27.80 13.97 5.15
N ARG A 683 26.52 13.68 5.44
CA ARG A 683 25.52 14.72 5.67
C ARG A 683 25.95 15.53 6.91
N GLU A 684 26.07 16.85 6.77
CA GLU A 684 26.23 17.71 7.94
C GLU A 684 25.00 17.47 8.82
N GLN A 685 25.21 16.95 10.03
CA GLN A 685 24.15 16.95 11.03
C GLN A 685 23.87 18.43 11.29
N HIS A 686 22.72 18.92 10.80
CA HIS A 686 22.14 20.14 11.33
C HIS A 686 21.94 19.88 12.82
N ILE A 687 22.89 20.34 13.62
CA ILE A 687 22.69 20.53 15.05
C ILE A 687 21.64 21.63 15.07
N ASP A 688 20.39 21.25 15.35
CA ASP A 688 19.32 22.21 15.57
C ASP A 688 19.83 23.31 16.49
N GLU A 689 19.81 24.52 15.97
CA GLU A 689 20.32 25.71 16.63
C GLU A 689 19.68 25.83 18.01
N GLU A 690 20.56 25.96 19.00
CA GLU A 690 20.36 26.49 20.34
C GLU A 690 18.90 26.79 20.72
N VAL A 691 18.38 25.96 21.63
CA VAL A 691 17.38 26.41 22.61
C VAL A 691 17.91 27.72 23.20
N LYS A 692 17.36 28.85 22.75
CA LYS A 692 17.54 30.12 23.42
C LYS A 692 16.94 29.97 24.81
N ASP A 693 17.80 29.72 25.79
CA ASP A 693 17.53 30.05 27.17
C ASP A 693 16.98 31.47 27.18
N ASN A 694 15.73 31.62 27.56
CA ASN A 694 15.04 32.89 27.73
C ASN A 694 15.08 33.16 29.24
N PRO A 695 16.09 33.88 29.77
CA PRO A 695 16.26 34.06 31.19
C PRO A 695 15.56 35.34 31.59
N ASP A 696 14.25 35.44 31.42
CA ASP A 696 13.45 36.58 31.93
C ASP A 696 11.94 36.27 31.85
N GLN A 697 11.43 35.47 32.80
CA GLN A 697 10.04 35.60 33.27
C GLN A 697 9.97 35.26 34.78
N GLU A 698 10.28 36.25 35.61
CA GLU A 698 9.69 36.38 36.96
C GLU A 698 8.39 37.19 36.85
N LEU A 699 7.24 36.53 37.09
CA LEU A 699 6.05 36.91 37.88
C LEU A 699 4.78 36.20 37.40
#